data_AF-A0A485K600-F1
#
_entry.id   AF-A0A485K600-F1
#
_cell.length_a   1.000
_cell.length_b   1.000
_cell.length_c   1.000
_cell.angle_alpha   90.00
_cell.angle_beta   90.00
_cell.angle_gamma   90.00
#
_symmetry.space_group_name_H-M   'P 1'
#
loop_
_entity.id
_entity.type
_entity.pdbx_description
1 polymer ?
#
loop_
_entity_poly.entity_id
_entity_poly.type
_entity_poly.pdbx_seq_one_letter_code
_entity_poly.pdbx_strand_id
1 'polypeptide(L)'
;MSSGFKLHAHEILRDPTKDELYNGPTREKLPAAVQRMDAADTACTFCGVSYFVFAEVQELQERVRKYDDQCRAFKAWVGQEKATNGAMRAQIAHWKAGFDATMGQTTQTLQDFNQLHAAQAAQIQSLHESVHAKEADIVRVRQQGQDETAAAVRVLEEQLHEKATLLASMEKQVEHAASDANAAHRVKEAQWNAERAAITASWTSKVAAVEAERMRVESLLFAKDDELDACGLQLNEMEGRAERAEAALREADGALADSAAASQVADIKVAEAVKQMQEMKAALRCVQDDAARTLAHADVERTELASLQDEMAKWKHEATMLTKNKTLLLQEREELKAQVASADEKIKGGKMQLHALQLRLDEQVRGADAAAATHKNALDAVKMEWAKEVAHLKSYNANALDCTKMECQHQVETLEDEVRRLRLDVPRMEQLLLVAEKRVEDMERALQDARGRCQSYMEELQQTKLSVHQAKSSHNSLERKLVEMEKDQKDAVAAVQQHQTEMELKQGAWEKKMTAALADKDAKIAALHKELAQAPKEVIKEVIKSIPNQTPVEHKDVDRLTQLLARKDEEIHLLQLTVHRECMERTSMLEKMRSAKILPDMITENRMEQSPNNHDEHEADSSATHGGGLASFYEKLRKKKPKPKTKS
;
A
#
# COMPACT_ATOMS: atom_id res chain seq x y z
N MET A 1 -9.01 -42.59 28.62
CA MET A 1 -9.32 -44.02 28.83
C MET A 1 -9.56 -44.24 30.31
N SER A 2 -10.67 -44.88 30.69
CA SER A 2 -11.06 -45.10 32.10
C SER A 2 -10.54 -46.44 32.62
N SER A 3 -9.60 -46.43 33.56
CA SER A 3 -9.10 -47.65 34.20
C SER A 3 -10.15 -48.23 35.16
N GLY A 4 -10.68 -49.41 34.83
CA GLY A 4 -11.76 -50.07 35.58
C GLY A 4 -11.29 -50.74 36.88
N PHE A 5 -10.86 -49.96 37.86
CA PHE A 5 -10.43 -50.46 39.17
C PHE A 5 -11.60 -50.98 40.01
N LYS A 6 -11.97 -52.25 39.82
CA LYS A 6 -12.80 -53.00 40.78
C LYS A 6 -11.90 -53.78 41.75
N LEU A 7 -11.59 -53.15 42.89
CA LEU A 7 -11.17 -53.88 44.09
C LEU A 7 -12.21 -54.97 44.35
N HIS A 8 -11.77 -56.22 44.38
CA HIS A 8 -12.64 -57.31 44.83
C HIS A 8 -12.89 -57.12 46.32
N ALA A 9 -14.14 -57.22 46.74
CA ALA A 9 -14.49 -57.21 48.14
C ALA A 9 -13.92 -58.50 48.76
N HIS A 10 -12.83 -58.36 49.53
CA HIS A 10 -12.31 -59.47 50.31
C HIS A 10 -13.38 -59.96 51.29
N GLU A 11 -13.36 -61.27 51.56
CA GLU A 11 -14.23 -61.87 52.56
C GLU A 11 -14.01 -61.17 53.91
N ILE A 12 -15.11 -60.91 54.62
CA ILE A 12 -15.08 -60.17 55.88
C ILE A 12 -14.21 -60.95 56.86
N LEU A 13 -13.21 -60.28 57.45
CA LEU A 13 -12.39 -60.83 58.51
C LEU A 13 -13.32 -61.23 59.66
N ARG A 14 -13.60 -62.53 59.78
CA ARG A 14 -14.56 -63.08 60.73
C ARG A 14 -13.87 -63.23 62.07
N ASP A 15 -14.39 -62.57 63.10
CA ASP A 15 -13.97 -62.79 64.48
C ASP A 15 -13.95 -64.30 64.77
N PRO A 16 -12.82 -64.88 65.23
CA PRO A 16 -12.76 -66.29 65.58
C PRO A 16 -13.79 -66.60 66.64
N THR A 17 -14.55 -67.69 66.49
CA THR A 17 -15.43 -68.12 67.58
C THR A 17 -14.60 -68.50 68.80
N LYS A 18 -15.21 -68.43 70.00
CA LYS A 18 -14.52 -68.78 71.25
C LYS A 18 -13.86 -70.16 71.21
N ASP A 19 -14.43 -71.11 70.47
CA ASP A 19 -13.85 -72.44 70.29
C ASP A 19 -12.64 -72.42 69.33
N GLU A 20 -12.75 -71.76 68.18
CA GLU A 20 -11.65 -71.53 67.22
C GLU A 20 -10.48 -70.72 67.83
N LEU A 21 -10.73 -70.00 68.93
CA LEU A 21 -9.74 -69.26 69.74
C LEU A 21 -8.92 -70.13 70.70
N TYR A 22 -9.47 -71.26 71.17
CA TYR A 22 -8.76 -72.21 72.06
C TYR A 22 -8.22 -73.44 71.29
N ASN A 23 -8.95 -73.90 70.27
CA ASN A 23 -8.66 -75.13 69.53
C ASN A 23 -8.15 -74.90 68.09
N GLY A 24 -8.14 -73.64 67.62
CA GLY A 24 -7.78 -73.27 66.25
C GLY A 24 -8.91 -73.49 65.23
N PRO A 25 -8.77 -73.00 63.99
CA PRO A 25 -9.77 -73.23 62.94
C PRO A 25 -9.69 -74.68 62.43
N THR A 26 -10.86 -75.32 62.29
CA THR A 26 -11.01 -76.66 61.69
C THR A 26 -10.33 -76.76 60.32
N ARG A 27 -9.53 -77.82 60.10
CA ARG A 27 -8.56 -77.96 59.00
C ARG A 27 -9.12 -77.70 57.59
N GLU A 28 -10.39 -78.01 57.35
CA GLU A 28 -11.12 -77.77 56.10
C GLU A 28 -11.27 -76.29 55.72
N LYS A 29 -11.18 -75.36 56.68
CA LYS A 29 -11.30 -73.90 56.47
C LYS A 29 -9.98 -73.23 56.09
N LEU A 30 -8.88 -73.98 56.06
CA LEU A 30 -7.53 -73.45 55.91
C LEU A 30 -7.13 -73.35 54.43
N PRO A 31 -6.26 -72.41 54.01
CA PRO A 31 -5.72 -72.37 52.65
C PRO A 31 -5.18 -73.72 52.15
N ALA A 32 -5.51 -74.08 50.90
CA ALA A 32 -5.26 -75.40 50.32
C ALA A 32 -3.78 -75.80 50.17
N ALA A 33 -2.83 -74.90 50.45
CA ALA A 33 -1.42 -75.26 50.63
C ALA A 33 -1.19 -75.93 52.00
N VAL A 34 -1.72 -75.34 53.07
CA VAL A 34 -1.51 -75.80 54.46
C VAL A 34 -2.43 -76.97 54.82
N GLN A 35 -3.58 -77.13 54.16
CA GLN A 35 -4.40 -78.35 54.28
C GLN A 35 -3.60 -79.63 53.93
N ARG A 36 -2.60 -79.52 53.05
CA ARG A 36 -1.75 -80.60 52.55
C ARG A 36 -0.45 -80.79 53.34
N MET A 37 -0.15 -79.92 54.31
CA MET A 37 0.95 -80.12 55.27
C MET A 37 0.49 -81.05 56.38
N ASP A 38 1.36 -81.84 56.99
CA ASP A 38 0.91 -82.78 58.01
C ASP A 38 0.52 -82.06 59.32
N ALA A 39 -0.30 -82.68 60.16
CA ALA A 39 -0.90 -82.01 61.32
C ALA A 39 0.16 -81.38 62.25
N ALA A 40 1.28 -82.07 62.44
CA ALA A 40 2.43 -81.60 63.22
C ALA A 40 3.17 -80.39 62.60
N ASP A 41 3.03 -80.16 61.28
CA ASP A 41 3.75 -79.10 60.56
C ASP A 41 2.92 -77.81 60.38
N THR A 42 1.59 -77.88 60.59
CA THR A 42 0.68 -76.73 60.39
C THR A 42 0.80 -75.61 61.44
N ALA A 43 1.50 -75.88 62.54
CA ALA A 43 1.90 -74.89 63.54
C ALA A 43 3.28 -75.27 64.10
N CYS A 44 4.04 -74.30 64.58
CA CYS A 44 5.30 -74.61 65.26
C CYS A 44 5.01 -75.37 66.56
N THR A 45 5.36 -76.65 66.60
CA THR A 45 5.14 -77.58 67.74
C THR A 45 5.74 -77.08 69.06
N PHE A 46 6.70 -76.16 69.00
CA PHE A 46 7.37 -75.57 70.16
C PHE A 46 6.76 -74.26 70.66
N CYS A 47 5.77 -73.66 69.98
CA CYS A 47 5.16 -72.40 70.44
C CYS A 47 3.68 -72.18 70.08
N GLY A 48 3.08 -73.05 69.27
CA GLY A 48 1.68 -72.95 68.84
C GLY A 48 1.38 -71.84 67.84
N VAL A 49 2.38 -71.08 67.38
CA VAL A 49 2.21 -70.11 66.29
C VAL A 49 1.92 -70.87 65.01
N SER A 50 0.75 -70.63 64.42
CA SER A 50 0.31 -71.29 63.20
C SER A 50 0.92 -70.67 61.94
N TYR A 51 1.09 -71.50 60.91
CA TYR A 51 1.58 -71.08 59.58
C TYR A 51 0.73 -69.96 58.94
N PHE A 52 -0.55 -69.81 59.34
CA PHE A 52 -1.44 -68.75 58.83
C PHE A 52 -0.94 -67.34 59.17
N VAL A 53 -0.43 -67.13 60.39
CA VAL A 53 0.08 -65.82 60.80
C VAL A 53 1.28 -65.41 59.92
N PHE A 54 2.15 -66.36 59.57
CA PHE A 54 3.26 -66.12 58.64
C PHE A 54 2.79 -65.93 57.19
N ALA A 55 1.80 -66.70 56.73
CA ALA A 55 1.26 -66.58 55.37
C ALA A 55 0.54 -65.24 55.14
N GLU A 56 -0.33 -64.82 56.06
CA GLU A 56 -1.02 -63.52 56.01
C GLU A 56 -0.04 -62.35 56.07
N VAL A 57 1.00 -62.46 56.91
CA VAL A 57 2.09 -61.48 56.97
C VAL A 57 2.87 -61.39 55.66
N GLN A 58 3.18 -62.52 55.01
CA GLN A 58 3.84 -62.51 53.69
C GLN A 58 2.95 -61.90 52.61
N GLU A 59 1.66 -62.24 52.57
CA GLU A 59 0.72 -61.68 51.60
C GLU A 59 0.53 -60.16 51.81
N LEU A 60 0.50 -59.70 53.07
CA LEU A 60 0.52 -58.28 53.41
C LEU A 60 1.80 -57.58 52.89
N GLN A 61 2.99 -58.18 53.08
CA GLN A 61 4.23 -57.63 52.54
C GLN A 61 4.25 -57.59 51.01
N GLU A 62 3.60 -58.53 50.31
CA GLU A 62 3.46 -58.48 48.85
C GLU A 62 2.47 -57.41 48.40
N ARG A 63 1.35 -57.24 49.11
CA ARG A 63 0.39 -56.16 48.85
C ARG A 63 1.03 -54.78 49.07
N VAL A 64 1.80 -54.57 50.13
CA VAL A 64 2.47 -53.28 50.40
C VAL A 64 3.53 -52.98 49.34
N ARG A 65 4.40 -53.94 48.98
CA ARG A 65 5.37 -53.80 47.88
C ARG A 65 4.69 -53.39 46.57
N LYS A 66 3.57 -54.05 46.22
CA LYS A 66 2.79 -53.74 45.01
C LYS A 66 2.21 -52.32 45.02
N TYR A 67 1.78 -51.81 46.16
CA TYR A 67 1.29 -50.43 46.28
C TYR A 67 2.42 -49.40 46.26
N ASP A 68 3.58 -49.68 46.88
CA ASP A 68 4.76 -48.81 46.80
C ASP A 68 5.28 -48.69 45.35
N ASP A 69 5.36 -49.78 44.60
CA ASP A 69 5.70 -49.74 43.17
C ASP A 69 4.71 -48.91 42.34
N GLN A 70 3.40 -49.00 42.64
CA GLN A 70 2.39 -48.15 42.01
C GLN A 70 2.55 -46.67 42.40
N CYS A 71 2.84 -46.35 43.66
CA CYS A 71 3.12 -45.00 44.12
C CYS A 71 4.38 -44.42 43.47
N ARG A 72 5.45 -45.23 43.30
CA ARG A 72 6.69 -44.84 42.60
C ARG A 72 6.43 -44.58 41.12
N ALA A 73 5.70 -45.45 40.44
CA ALA A 73 5.32 -45.26 39.02
C ALA A 73 4.48 -43.98 38.83
N PHE A 74 3.50 -43.73 39.70
CA PHE A 74 2.69 -42.52 39.64
C PHE A 74 3.51 -41.24 39.90
N LYS A 75 4.41 -41.26 40.89
CA LYS A 75 5.33 -40.14 41.17
C LYS A 75 6.27 -39.85 40.00
N ALA A 76 6.78 -40.88 39.33
CA ALA A 76 7.59 -40.72 38.12
C ALA A 76 6.79 -40.07 36.97
N TRP A 77 5.57 -40.54 36.72
CA TRP A 77 4.68 -39.95 35.71
C TRP A 77 4.33 -38.48 35.99
N VAL A 78 3.94 -38.14 37.23
CA VAL A 78 3.69 -36.74 37.63
C VAL A 78 4.94 -35.87 37.51
N GLY A 79 6.13 -36.42 37.75
CA GLY A 79 7.40 -35.73 37.52
C GLY A 79 7.64 -35.41 36.04
N GLN A 80 7.40 -36.39 35.16
CA GLN A 80 7.49 -36.22 33.71
C GLN A 80 6.47 -35.19 33.19
N GLU A 81 5.23 -35.25 33.64
CA GLU A 81 4.14 -34.36 33.18
C GLU A 81 4.32 -32.91 33.66
N LYS A 82 5.02 -32.69 34.78
CA LYS A 82 5.48 -31.36 35.20
C LYS A 82 6.61 -30.84 34.32
N ALA A 83 7.52 -31.71 33.86
CA ALA A 83 8.62 -31.31 32.98
C ALA A 83 8.12 -30.94 31.56
N THR A 84 7.17 -31.69 31.00
CA THR A 84 6.54 -31.35 29.71
C THR A 84 5.78 -30.03 29.78
N ASN A 85 4.98 -29.81 30.84
CA ASN A 85 4.33 -28.51 31.09
C ASN A 85 5.34 -27.35 31.22
N GLY A 86 6.47 -27.58 31.91
CA GLY A 86 7.54 -26.59 32.02
C GLY A 86 8.14 -26.22 30.67
N ALA A 87 8.45 -27.22 29.83
CA ALA A 87 8.98 -27.01 28.49
C ALA A 87 8.00 -26.26 27.57
N MET A 88 6.71 -26.62 27.58
CA MET A 88 5.68 -25.92 26.81
C MET A 88 5.54 -24.45 27.25
N ARG A 89 5.56 -24.16 28.55
CA ARG A 89 5.52 -22.78 29.06
C ARG A 89 6.75 -21.96 28.63
N ALA A 90 7.94 -22.58 28.62
CA ALA A 90 9.16 -21.93 28.14
C ALA A 90 9.10 -21.64 26.63
N GLN A 91 8.55 -22.55 25.83
CA GLN A 91 8.31 -22.33 24.40
C GLN A 91 7.31 -21.19 24.17
N ILE A 92 6.16 -21.18 24.85
CA ILE A 92 5.15 -20.10 24.75
C ILE A 92 5.76 -18.74 25.11
N ALA A 93 6.60 -18.67 26.16
CA ALA A 93 7.30 -17.44 26.53
C ALA A 93 8.30 -16.97 25.45
N HIS A 94 9.05 -17.89 24.85
CA HIS A 94 9.98 -17.57 23.76
C HIS A 94 9.26 -17.08 22.49
N TRP A 95 8.20 -17.77 22.07
CA TRP A 95 7.37 -17.37 20.92
C TRP A 95 6.72 -16.01 21.15
N LYS A 96 6.22 -15.74 22.36
CA LYS A 96 5.69 -14.41 22.71
C LYS A 96 6.77 -13.33 22.63
N ALA A 97 7.96 -13.55 23.20
CA ALA A 97 9.05 -12.58 23.13
C ALA A 97 9.50 -12.28 21.68
N GLY A 98 9.50 -13.30 20.81
CA GLY A 98 9.74 -13.13 19.38
C GLY A 98 8.65 -12.28 18.70
N PHE A 99 7.37 -12.60 18.94
CA PHE A 99 6.24 -11.84 18.41
C PHE A 99 6.25 -10.37 18.87
N ASP A 100 6.44 -10.13 20.17
CA ASP A 100 6.49 -8.78 20.75
C ASP A 100 7.66 -7.97 20.13
N ALA A 101 8.81 -8.60 19.86
CA ALA A 101 9.96 -7.97 19.19
C ALA A 101 9.69 -7.64 17.71
N THR A 102 9.12 -8.58 16.94
CA THR A 102 8.75 -8.34 15.53
C THR A 102 7.69 -7.24 15.42
N MET A 103 6.64 -7.27 16.26
CA MET A 103 5.63 -6.22 16.31
C MET A 103 6.23 -4.85 16.66
N GLY A 104 7.23 -4.81 17.57
CA GLY A 104 7.99 -3.60 17.86
C GLY A 104 8.72 -3.04 16.64
N GLN A 105 9.45 -3.90 15.91
CA GLN A 105 10.13 -3.51 14.67
C GLN A 105 9.17 -3.01 13.59
N THR A 106 8.10 -3.76 13.29
CA THR A 106 7.09 -3.35 12.30
C THR A 106 6.41 -2.02 12.69
N THR A 107 6.14 -1.82 13.99
CA THR A 107 5.58 -0.55 14.50
C THR A 107 6.56 0.61 14.29
N GLN A 108 7.86 0.42 14.55
CA GLN A 108 8.88 1.44 14.30
C GLN A 108 8.97 1.79 12.80
N THR A 109 9.11 0.79 11.92
CA THR A 109 9.18 1.02 10.47
C THR A 109 7.94 1.76 9.93
N LEU A 110 6.76 1.50 10.51
CA LEU A 110 5.52 2.19 10.14
C LEU A 110 5.46 3.63 10.68
N GLN A 111 6.07 3.91 11.84
CA GLN A 111 6.29 5.29 12.31
C GLN A 111 7.31 6.04 11.45
N ASP A 112 8.40 5.40 11.05
CA ASP A 112 9.45 6.00 10.21
C ASP A 112 8.89 6.34 8.81
N PHE A 113 8.09 5.44 8.24
CA PHE A 113 7.38 5.67 6.98
C PHE A 113 6.37 6.82 7.07
N ASN A 114 5.60 6.91 8.17
CA ASN A 114 4.69 8.02 8.40
C ASN A 114 5.42 9.38 8.55
N GLN A 115 6.60 9.40 9.19
CA GLN A 115 7.44 10.60 9.27
C GLN A 115 7.98 11.01 7.89
N LEU A 116 8.44 10.04 7.08
CA LEU A 116 8.89 10.28 5.71
C LEU A 116 7.75 10.87 4.85
N HIS A 117 6.55 10.29 4.93
CA HIS A 117 5.37 10.75 4.20
C HIS A 117 4.92 12.16 4.66
N ALA A 118 5.00 12.47 5.95
CA ALA A 118 4.72 13.81 6.46
C ALA A 118 5.72 14.86 5.95
N ALA A 119 7.02 14.53 5.93
CA ALA A 119 8.06 15.39 5.36
C ALA A 119 7.87 15.61 3.85
N GLN A 120 7.53 14.54 3.10
CA GLN A 120 7.24 14.61 1.67
C GLN A 120 6.00 15.46 1.37
N ALA A 121 4.94 15.33 2.18
CA ALA A 121 3.73 16.16 2.05
C ALA A 121 4.04 17.66 2.27
N ALA A 122 4.84 17.99 3.30
CA ALA A 122 5.28 19.36 3.54
C ALA A 122 6.15 19.91 2.39
N GLN A 123 7.03 19.08 1.80
CA GLN A 123 7.82 19.47 0.62
C GLN A 123 6.94 19.72 -0.60
N ILE A 124 5.93 18.87 -0.85
CA ILE A 124 4.96 19.04 -1.95
C ILE A 124 4.18 20.35 -1.76
N GLN A 125 3.72 20.65 -0.54
CA GLN A 125 3.02 21.90 -0.24
C GLN A 125 3.92 23.13 -0.48
N SER A 126 5.16 23.12 0.00
CA SER A 126 6.11 24.22 -0.23
C SER A 126 6.43 24.44 -1.71
N LEU A 127 6.52 23.36 -2.50
CA LEU A 127 6.68 23.46 -3.96
C LEU A 127 5.42 24.03 -4.63
N HIS A 128 4.22 23.67 -4.16
CA HIS A 128 2.95 24.17 -4.68
C HIS A 128 2.77 25.68 -4.42
N GLU A 129 3.10 26.14 -3.20
CA GLU A 129 3.13 27.56 -2.83
C GLU A 129 4.15 28.35 -3.70
N SER A 130 5.32 27.77 -3.95
CA SER A 130 6.35 28.34 -4.83
C SER A 130 5.89 28.45 -6.30
N VAL A 131 5.19 27.44 -6.83
CA VAL A 131 4.60 27.47 -8.17
C VAL A 131 3.54 28.57 -8.28
N HIS A 132 2.59 28.65 -7.35
CA HIS A 132 1.58 29.71 -7.35
C HIS A 132 2.17 31.12 -7.24
N ALA A 133 3.25 31.30 -6.46
CA ALA A 133 3.98 32.57 -6.43
C ALA A 133 4.61 32.93 -7.80
N LYS A 134 5.11 31.94 -8.55
CA LYS A 134 5.65 32.15 -9.90
C LYS A 134 4.56 32.37 -10.96
N GLU A 135 3.40 31.74 -10.82
CA GLU A 135 2.23 32.04 -11.66
C GLU A 135 1.76 33.48 -11.46
N ALA A 136 1.70 33.95 -10.21
CA ALA A 136 1.36 35.34 -9.89
C ALA A 136 2.40 36.35 -10.43
N ASP A 137 3.70 36.04 -10.35
CA ASP A 137 4.76 36.83 -11.01
C ASP A 137 4.55 36.91 -12.53
N ILE A 138 4.25 35.78 -13.19
CA ILE A 138 4.00 35.72 -14.64
C ILE A 138 2.76 36.52 -15.04
N VAL A 139 1.67 36.45 -14.27
CA VAL A 139 0.47 37.26 -14.49
C VAL A 139 0.78 38.75 -14.34
N ARG A 140 1.54 39.16 -13.30
CA ARG A 140 1.96 40.55 -13.12
C ARG A 140 2.79 41.06 -14.29
N VAL A 141 3.79 40.29 -14.74
CA VAL A 141 4.64 40.67 -15.89
C VAL A 141 3.84 40.76 -17.19
N ARG A 142 2.87 39.86 -17.41
CA ARG A 142 1.94 39.96 -18.57
C ARG A 142 1.08 41.22 -18.51
N GLN A 143 0.53 41.56 -17.33
CA GLN A 143 -0.25 42.78 -17.15
C GLN A 143 0.62 44.02 -17.41
N GLN A 144 1.83 44.08 -16.84
CA GLN A 144 2.76 45.20 -17.08
C GLN A 144 3.09 45.37 -18.57
N GLY A 145 3.36 44.29 -19.30
CA GLY A 145 3.57 44.36 -20.75
C GLY A 145 2.33 44.78 -21.55
N GLN A 146 1.12 44.43 -21.08
CA GLN A 146 -0.13 44.92 -21.67
C GLN A 146 -0.37 46.41 -21.39
N ASP A 147 -0.09 46.88 -20.17
CA ASP A 147 -0.23 48.28 -19.78
C ASP A 147 0.80 49.17 -20.51
N GLU A 148 2.04 48.71 -20.65
CA GLU A 148 3.11 49.37 -21.42
C GLU A 148 2.77 49.45 -22.91
N THR A 149 2.31 48.36 -23.51
CA THR A 149 1.91 48.37 -24.94
C THR A 149 0.66 49.20 -25.17
N ALA A 150 -0.32 49.17 -24.27
CA ALA A 150 -1.50 50.04 -24.33
C ALA A 150 -1.17 51.53 -24.10
N ALA A 151 -0.10 51.86 -23.36
CA ALA A 151 0.43 53.22 -23.27
C ALA A 151 1.13 53.64 -24.58
N ALA A 152 1.98 52.77 -25.14
CA ALA A 152 2.67 53.04 -26.40
C ALA A 152 1.70 53.21 -27.59
N VAL A 153 0.63 52.40 -27.65
CA VAL A 153 -0.43 52.55 -28.66
C VAL A 153 -1.11 53.92 -28.55
N ARG A 154 -1.51 54.35 -27.34
CA ARG A 154 -2.15 55.67 -27.13
C ARG A 154 -1.25 56.83 -27.58
N VAL A 155 0.05 56.77 -27.31
CA VAL A 155 1.01 57.78 -27.79
C VAL A 155 1.12 57.79 -29.33
N LEU A 156 1.03 56.64 -29.98
CA LEU A 156 1.01 56.55 -31.45
C LEU A 156 -0.32 57.04 -32.05
N GLU A 157 -1.45 56.76 -31.40
CA GLU A 157 -2.78 57.28 -31.78
C GLU A 157 -2.83 58.81 -31.68
N GLU A 158 -2.28 59.39 -30.60
CA GLU A 158 -2.15 60.83 -30.40
C GLU A 158 -1.27 61.48 -31.48
N GLN A 159 -0.08 60.92 -31.75
CA GLN A 159 0.79 61.40 -32.84
C GLN A 159 0.18 61.25 -34.24
N LEU A 160 -0.68 60.25 -34.46
CA LEU A 160 -1.43 60.11 -35.70
C LEU A 160 -2.53 61.17 -35.81
N HIS A 161 -3.19 61.52 -34.71
CA HIS A 161 -4.18 62.60 -34.65
C HIS A 161 -3.56 63.98 -34.88
N GLU A 162 -2.40 64.27 -34.28
CA GLU A 162 -1.61 65.48 -34.55
C GLU A 162 -1.23 65.58 -36.05
N LYS A 163 -0.75 64.49 -36.65
CA LYS A 163 -0.41 64.46 -38.08
C LYS A 163 -1.63 64.62 -38.98
N ALA A 164 -2.76 64.01 -38.64
CA ALA A 164 -4.00 64.14 -39.40
C ALA A 164 -4.56 65.58 -39.35
N THR A 165 -4.52 66.23 -38.18
CA THR A 165 -4.95 67.63 -38.03
C THR A 165 -3.99 68.61 -38.71
N LEU A 166 -2.68 68.34 -38.71
CA LEU A 166 -1.70 69.10 -39.49
C LEU A 166 -1.94 68.96 -41.00
N LEU A 167 -2.17 67.73 -41.50
CA LEU A 167 -2.48 67.49 -42.91
C LEU A 167 -3.76 68.22 -43.34
N ALA A 168 -4.84 68.11 -42.57
CA ALA A 168 -6.10 68.83 -42.85
C ALA A 168 -5.96 70.37 -42.78
N SER A 169 -4.95 70.89 -42.08
CA SER A 169 -4.57 72.31 -42.09
C SER A 169 -3.81 72.68 -43.36
N MET A 170 -2.85 71.85 -43.79
CA MET A 170 -2.10 72.03 -45.03
C MET A 170 -2.98 71.90 -46.28
N GLU A 171 -3.91 70.94 -46.31
CA GLU A 171 -4.91 70.79 -47.37
C GLU A 171 -5.71 72.08 -47.54
N LYS A 172 -6.26 72.63 -46.45
CA LYS A 172 -6.97 73.91 -46.47
C LYS A 172 -6.09 75.08 -46.93
N GLN A 173 -4.82 75.13 -46.54
CA GLN A 173 -3.90 76.17 -47.02
C GLN A 173 -3.66 76.07 -48.54
N VAL A 174 -3.55 74.85 -49.07
CA VAL A 174 -3.44 74.60 -50.52
C VAL A 174 -4.74 74.96 -51.26
N GLU A 175 -5.91 74.62 -50.70
CA GLU A 175 -7.21 75.02 -51.25
C GLU A 175 -7.37 76.54 -51.32
N HIS A 176 -6.99 77.27 -50.26
CA HIS A 176 -7.04 78.74 -50.25
C HIS A 176 -6.05 79.34 -51.26
N ALA A 177 -4.80 78.88 -51.27
CA ALA A 177 -3.80 79.35 -52.23
C ALA A 177 -4.22 79.07 -53.70
N ALA A 178 -4.85 77.92 -53.97
CA ALA A 178 -5.40 77.59 -55.28
C ALA A 178 -6.63 78.45 -55.63
N SER A 179 -7.48 78.78 -54.66
CA SER A 179 -8.61 79.70 -54.83
C SER A 179 -8.12 81.11 -55.17
N ASP A 180 -7.15 81.63 -54.43
CA ASP A 180 -6.56 82.96 -54.63
C ASP A 180 -5.82 83.06 -55.96
N ALA A 181 -5.06 82.01 -56.34
CA ALA A 181 -4.43 81.93 -57.66
C ALA A 181 -5.46 81.93 -58.80
N ASN A 182 -6.57 81.19 -58.65
CA ASN A 182 -7.68 81.21 -59.62
C ASN A 182 -8.38 82.56 -59.69
N ALA A 183 -8.55 83.26 -58.56
CA ALA A 183 -9.11 84.61 -58.53
C ALA A 183 -8.18 85.62 -59.24
N ALA A 184 -6.86 85.56 -58.95
CA ALA A 184 -5.86 86.37 -59.63
C ALA A 184 -5.78 86.09 -61.14
N HIS A 185 -5.88 84.81 -61.56
CA HIS A 185 -5.98 84.44 -62.97
C HIS A 185 -7.21 85.07 -63.63
N ARG A 186 -8.41 84.93 -63.04
CA ARG A 186 -9.64 85.51 -63.57
C ARG A 186 -9.57 87.04 -63.69
N VAL A 187 -8.93 87.73 -62.74
CA VAL A 187 -8.69 89.18 -62.82
C VAL A 187 -7.73 89.51 -63.97
N LYS A 188 -6.65 88.75 -64.16
CA LYS A 188 -5.71 88.94 -65.28
C LYS A 188 -6.33 88.64 -66.64
N GLU A 189 -7.14 87.61 -66.72
CA GLU A 189 -7.91 87.23 -67.90
C GLU A 189 -8.96 88.29 -68.25
N ALA A 190 -9.65 88.86 -67.25
CA ALA A 190 -10.57 90.00 -67.45
C ALA A 190 -9.84 91.26 -67.93
N GLN A 191 -8.67 91.59 -67.34
CA GLN A 191 -7.81 92.69 -67.79
C GLN A 191 -7.40 92.50 -69.27
N TRP A 192 -6.85 91.33 -69.61
CA TRP A 192 -6.45 91.01 -70.99
C TRP A 192 -7.62 91.07 -71.98
N ASN A 193 -8.79 90.54 -71.61
CA ASN A 193 -9.99 90.61 -72.46
C ASN A 193 -10.47 92.07 -72.67
N ALA A 194 -10.35 92.94 -71.66
CA ALA A 194 -10.68 94.36 -71.75
C ALA A 194 -9.65 95.15 -72.59
N GLU A 195 -8.35 94.90 -72.39
CA GLU A 195 -7.27 95.46 -73.22
C GLU A 195 -7.43 95.06 -74.68
N ARG A 196 -7.68 93.78 -74.96
CA ARG A 196 -7.95 93.28 -76.32
C ARG A 196 -9.18 93.96 -76.93
N ALA A 197 -10.27 94.12 -76.19
CA ALA A 197 -11.46 94.81 -76.66
C ALA A 197 -11.19 96.30 -76.97
N ALA A 198 -10.42 96.99 -76.13
CA ALA A 198 -10.01 98.38 -76.35
C ALA A 198 -9.10 98.54 -77.58
N ILE A 199 -8.18 97.59 -77.80
CA ILE A 199 -7.34 97.53 -79.01
C ILE A 199 -8.20 97.31 -80.25
N THR A 200 -9.15 96.36 -80.22
CA THR A 200 -10.08 96.13 -81.33
C THR A 200 -10.93 97.37 -81.63
N ALA A 201 -11.49 98.03 -80.61
CA ALA A 201 -12.28 99.25 -80.78
C ALA A 201 -11.47 100.43 -81.35
N SER A 202 -10.22 100.59 -80.89
CA SER A 202 -9.27 101.59 -81.41
C SER A 202 -8.91 101.30 -82.88
N TRP A 203 -8.71 100.04 -83.23
CA TRP A 203 -8.44 99.62 -84.61
C TRP A 203 -9.65 99.84 -85.52
N THR A 204 -10.86 99.39 -85.15
CA THR A 204 -12.07 99.61 -85.96
C THR A 204 -12.41 101.09 -86.11
N SER A 205 -12.18 101.91 -85.08
CA SER A 205 -12.33 103.37 -85.17
C SER A 205 -11.35 103.99 -86.18
N LYS A 206 -10.10 103.51 -86.23
CA LYS A 206 -9.11 103.97 -87.22
C LYS A 206 -9.46 103.52 -88.64
N VAL A 207 -9.93 102.29 -88.82
CA VAL A 207 -10.40 101.79 -90.13
C VAL A 207 -11.58 102.64 -90.63
N ALA A 208 -12.60 102.85 -89.81
CA ALA A 208 -13.75 103.69 -90.18
C ALA A 208 -13.36 105.15 -90.50
N ALA A 209 -12.37 105.72 -89.80
CA ALA A 209 -11.85 107.05 -90.11
C ALA A 209 -11.11 107.10 -91.46
N VAL A 210 -10.33 106.06 -91.80
CA VAL A 210 -9.67 105.93 -93.10
C VAL A 210 -10.68 105.70 -94.23
N GLU A 211 -11.74 104.94 -93.99
CA GLU A 211 -12.83 104.75 -94.97
C GLU A 211 -13.66 106.02 -95.19
N ALA A 212 -13.92 106.79 -94.14
CA ALA A 212 -14.57 108.11 -94.25
C ALA A 212 -13.70 109.11 -95.03
N GLU A 213 -12.39 109.15 -94.77
CA GLU A 213 -11.46 110.02 -95.49
C GLU A 213 -11.29 109.57 -96.95
N ARG A 214 -11.27 108.26 -97.22
CA ARG A 214 -11.32 107.72 -98.60
C ARG A 214 -12.58 108.18 -99.32
N MET A 215 -13.77 108.03 -98.71
CA MET A 215 -15.04 108.50 -99.29
C MET A 215 -15.03 110.01 -99.55
N ARG A 216 -14.39 110.80 -98.67
CA ARG A 216 -14.19 112.24 -98.85
C ARG A 216 -13.30 112.55 -100.05
N VAL A 217 -12.21 111.81 -100.25
CA VAL A 217 -11.30 111.94 -101.40
C VAL A 217 -11.97 111.49 -102.70
N GLU A 218 -12.68 110.36 -102.70
CA GLU A 218 -13.44 109.87 -103.87
C GLU A 218 -14.51 110.89 -104.30
N SER A 219 -15.22 111.52 -103.34
CA SER A 219 -16.16 112.61 -103.63
C SER A 219 -15.48 113.86 -104.19
N LEU A 220 -14.25 114.16 -103.75
CA LEU A 220 -13.46 115.31 -104.24
C LEU A 220 -12.89 115.08 -105.64
N LEU A 221 -12.54 113.84 -105.99
CA LEU A 221 -12.15 113.46 -107.34
C LEU A 221 -13.35 113.58 -108.29
N PHE A 222 -14.52 113.07 -107.91
CA PHE A 222 -15.75 113.19 -108.71
C PHE A 222 -16.09 114.66 -109.03
N ALA A 223 -16.01 115.54 -108.02
CA ALA A 223 -16.22 116.98 -108.21
C ALA A 223 -15.14 117.67 -109.08
N LYS A 224 -13.95 117.06 -109.24
CA LYS A 224 -12.90 117.57 -110.14
C LYS A 224 -12.99 117.00 -111.56
N ASP A 225 -13.55 115.80 -111.74
CA ASP A 225 -13.94 115.31 -113.06
C ASP A 225 -15.12 116.13 -113.61
N ASP A 226 -16.13 116.45 -112.79
CA ASP A 226 -17.23 117.38 -113.15
C ASP A 226 -16.70 118.78 -113.56
N GLU A 227 -15.69 119.32 -112.84
CA GLU A 227 -15.02 120.58 -113.22
C GLU A 227 -14.20 120.47 -114.52
N LEU A 228 -13.58 119.31 -114.80
CA LEU A 228 -12.80 119.07 -116.02
C LEU A 228 -13.70 118.97 -117.25
N ASP A 229 -14.82 118.26 -117.16
CA ASP A 229 -15.83 118.21 -118.25
C ASP A 229 -16.44 119.59 -118.51
N ALA A 230 -16.68 120.39 -117.47
CA ALA A 230 -17.09 121.79 -117.61
C ALA A 230 -16.01 122.66 -118.30
N CYS A 231 -14.72 122.43 -118.02
CA CYS A 231 -13.62 123.11 -118.70
C CYS A 231 -13.48 122.69 -120.17
N GLY A 232 -13.70 121.40 -120.48
CA GLY A 232 -13.73 120.89 -121.87
C GLY A 232 -14.79 121.57 -122.74
N LEU A 233 -15.96 121.87 -122.16
CA LEU A 233 -17.01 122.64 -122.85
C LEU A 233 -16.62 124.11 -123.10
N GLN A 234 -15.92 124.76 -122.16
CA GLN A 234 -15.47 126.15 -122.35
C GLN A 234 -14.35 126.30 -123.39
N LEU A 235 -13.48 125.31 -123.55
CA LEU A 235 -12.38 125.38 -124.54
C LEU A 235 -12.93 125.50 -125.97
N ASN A 236 -13.96 124.71 -126.30
CA ASN A 236 -14.63 124.70 -127.59
C ASN A 236 -15.33 126.04 -127.94
N GLU A 237 -15.75 126.85 -126.95
CA GLU A 237 -16.30 128.19 -127.22
C GLU A 237 -15.24 129.24 -127.57
N MET A 238 -13.99 129.04 -127.12
CA MET A 238 -12.93 130.05 -127.21
C MET A 238 -12.15 129.97 -128.52
N GLU A 239 -11.90 128.77 -129.06
CA GLU A 239 -11.29 128.61 -130.39
C GLU A 239 -12.11 129.30 -131.48
N GLY A 240 -13.44 129.15 -131.44
CA GLY A 240 -14.37 129.84 -132.35
C GLY A 240 -14.44 131.38 -132.22
N ARG A 241 -13.69 131.99 -131.28
CA ARG A 241 -13.60 133.46 -131.11
C ARG A 241 -12.22 134.01 -131.49
N ALA A 242 -11.16 133.20 -131.43
CA ALA A 242 -9.79 133.62 -131.76
C ALA A 242 -9.64 133.99 -133.26
N GLU A 243 -10.15 133.15 -134.16
CA GLU A 243 -10.03 133.32 -135.63
C GLU A 243 -10.64 134.63 -136.18
N ARG A 244 -11.49 135.31 -135.39
CA ARG A 244 -12.17 136.55 -135.79
C ARG A 244 -11.50 137.83 -135.28
N ALA A 245 -10.40 137.73 -134.53
CA ALA A 245 -9.68 138.89 -133.98
C ALA A 245 -8.48 139.35 -134.83
N GLU A 246 -7.77 138.45 -135.53
CA GLU A 246 -6.53 138.78 -136.25
C GLU A 246 -6.73 139.61 -137.54
N ALA A 247 -7.97 139.72 -138.03
CA ALA A 247 -8.31 140.43 -139.27
C ALA A 247 -8.52 141.95 -139.11
N ALA A 248 -8.58 142.47 -137.87
CA ALA A 248 -9.03 143.84 -137.59
C ALA A 248 -7.97 144.80 -137.02
N LEU A 249 -6.71 144.36 -136.88
CA LEU A 249 -5.62 145.10 -136.22
C LEU A 249 -4.33 145.12 -137.07
N ARG A 250 -4.42 145.57 -138.32
CA ARG A 250 -3.25 145.71 -139.22
C ARG A 250 -3.18 146.98 -140.10
N GLU A 251 -4.16 147.88 -140.04
CA GLU A 251 -4.10 149.20 -140.69
C GLU A 251 -4.59 150.30 -139.72
N ALA A 252 -3.98 151.49 -139.83
CA ALA A 252 -4.21 152.69 -139.01
C ALA A 252 -3.90 152.56 -137.49
N ASP A 253 -3.10 153.42 -136.86
CA ASP A 253 -2.33 154.56 -137.39
C ASP A 253 -0.98 154.74 -136.69
N GLY A 254 0.03 155.10 -137.50
CA GLY A 254 1.34 155.56 -137.04
C GLY A 254 1.62 156.95 -137.62
N ALA A 255 1.01 158.00 -137.06
CA ALA A 255 1.23 159.37 -137.52
C ALA A 255 1.01 160.44 -136.43
N LEU A 256 2.00 160.62 -135.55
CA LEU A 256 2.56 161.95 -135.26
C LEU A 256 3.87 161.82 -134.47
N ALA A 257 4.98 162.17 -135.14
CA ALA A 257 6.30 162.23 -134.56
C ALA A 257 6.64 163.65 -134.08
N ASP A 258 7.78 163.74 -133.40
CA ASP A 258 8.61 164.94 -133.24
C ASP A 258 8.08 166.14 -132.44
N SER A 259 8.46 166.15 -131.16
CA SER A 259 9.25 167.29 -130.68
C SER A 259 10.42 166.86 -129.78
N ALA A 260 11.61 166.89 -130.38
CA ALA A 260 12.95 167.02 -129.78
C ALA A 260 13.25 166.39 -128.40
N ALA A 261 14.00 165.29 -128.47
CA ALA A 261 14.77 164.67 -127.41
C ALA A 261 15.59 165.61 -126.50
N ALA A 262 15.68 165.24 -125.22
CA ALA A 262 16.88 165.38 -124.40
C ALA A 262 16.95 164.32 -123.29
N SER A 263 18.17 163.83 -122.98
CA SER A 263 18.53 163.07 -121.77
C SER A 263 18.04 161.62 -121.56
N GLN A 264 18.29 160.71 -122.51
CA GLN A 264 18.36 159.27 -122.22
C GLN A 264 19.62 158.93 -121.38
N VAL A 265 19.48 158.70 -120.06
CA VAL A 265 20.55 158.14 -119.20
C VAL A 265 20.02 157.19 -118.10
N ALA A 266 18.75 157.29 -117.71
CA ALA A 266 18.25 156.65 -116.47
C ALA A 266 17.94 155.15 -116.58
N ASP A 267 17.20 154.73 -117.61
CA ASP A 267 16.35 153.53 -117.51
C ASP A 267 17.11 152.20 -117.58
N ILE A 268 18.26 152.16 -118.27
CA ILE A 268 19.08 150.94 -118.40
C ILE A 268 19.56 150.45 -117.02
N LYS A 269 19.88 151.38 -116.09
CA LYS A 269 20.29 151.02 -114.72
C LYS A 269 19.15 150.43 -113.88
N VAL A 270 17.90 150.77 -114.19
CA VAL A 270 16.73 150.24 -113.48
C VAL A 270 16.45 148.80 -113.90
N ALA A 271 16.55 148.50 -115.20
CA ALA A 271 16.40 147.13 -115.70
C ALA A 271 17.46 146.16 -115.12
N GLU A 272 18.72 146.58 -115.11
CA GLU A 272 19.83 145.81 -114.53
C GLU A 272 19.61 145.54 -113.03
N ALA A 273 19.19 146.57 -112.27
CA ALA A 273 18.92 146.45 -110.84
C ALA A 273 17.70 145.56 -110.52
N VAL A 274 16.64 145.61 -111.34
CA VAL A 274 15.47 144.72 -111.17
C VAL A 274 15.86 143.26 -111.44
N LYS A 275 16.69 142.99 -112.47
CA LYS A 275 17.19 141.64 -112.74
C LYS A 275 18.03 141.10 -111.58
N GLN A 276 18.98 141.89 -111.09
CA GLN A 276 19.82 141.52 -109.92
C GLN A 276 18.97 141.30 -108.66
N MET A 277 17.92 142.09 -108.44
CA MET A 277 16.98 141.89 -107.33
C MET A 277 16.19 140.58 -107.46
N GLN A 278 15.76 140.20 -108.67
CA GLN A 278 15.06 138.94 -108.91
C GLN A 278 15.98 137.73 -108.75
N GLU A 279 17.21 137.80 -109.28
CA GLU A 279 18.24 136.77 -109.08
C GLU A 279 18.58 136.60 -107.58
N MET A 280 18.76 137.70 -106.85
CA MET A 280 18.99 137.67 -105.40
C MET A 280 17.78 137.10 -104.63
N LYS A 281 16.55 137.41 -105.06
CA LYS A 281 15.32 136.86 -104.45
C LYS A 281 15.15 135.36 -104.71
N ALA A 282 15.55 134.88 -105.89
CA ALA A 282 15.58 133.46 -106.21
C ALA A 282 16.65 132.71 -105.38
N ALA A 283 17.86 133.29 -105.27
CA ALA A 283 18.92 132.76 -104.42
C ALA A 283 18.51 132.70 -102.94
N LEU A 284 17.90 133.77 -102.41
CA LEU A 284 17.40 133.82 -101.03
C LEU A 284 16.36 132.73 -100.77
N ARG A 285 15.45 132.48 -101.72
CA ARG A 285 14.44 131.43 -101.61
C ARG A 285 15.06 130.03 -101.64
N CYS A 286 16.04 129.79 -102.52
CA CYS A 286 16.77 128.53 -102.55
C CYS A 286 17.45 128.23 -101.21
N VAL A 287 18.11 129.23 -100.61
CA VAL A 287 18.74 129.13 -99.28
C VAL A 287 17.69 128.93 -98.17
N GLN A 288 16.51 129.54 -98.27
CA GLN A 288 15.40 129.30 -97.32
C GLN A 288 14.84 127.87 -97.45
N ASP A 289 14.70 127.35 -98.66
CA ASP A 289 14.25 125.98 -98.90
C ASP A 289 15.30 124.94 -98.45
N ASP A 290 16.60 125.22 -98.57
CA ASP A 290 17.68 124.40 -97.99
C ASP A 290 17.75 124.50 -96.46
N ALA A 291 17.51 125.68 -95.88
CA ALA A 291 17.39 125.83 -94.43
C ALA A 291 16.19 125.04 -93.88
N ALA A 292 15.06 125.02 -94.61
CA ALA A 292 13.90 124.22 -94.26
C ALA A 292 14.18 122.71 -94.39
N ARG A 293 14.86 122.27 -95.47
CA ARG A 293 15.29 120.86 -95.64
C ARG A 293 16.23 120.40 -94.52
N THR A 294 17.22 121.21 -94.16
CA THR A 294 18.21 120.87 -93.11
C THR A 294 17.58 120.89 -91.71
N LEU A 295 16.65 121.79 -91.43
CA LEU A 295 15.84 121.73 -90.19
C LEU A 295 14.99 120.46 -90.12
N ALA A 296 14.28 120.11 -91.20
CA ALA A 296 13.48 118.88 -91.25
C ALA A 296 14.33 117.61 -91.07
N HIS A 297 15.53 117.56 -91.66
CA HIS A 297 16.48 116.46 -91.45
C HIS A 297 16.93 116.38 -89.98
N ALA A 298 17.28 117.51 -89.37
CA ALA A 298 17.68 117.57 -87.96
C ALA A 298 16.52 117.19 -87.00
N ASP A 299 15.27 117.46 -87.36
CA ASP A 299 14.11 117.02 -86.58
C ASP A 299 13.83 115.51 -86.72
N VAL A 300 14.03 114.93 -87.91
CA VAL A 300 14.01 113.47 -88.08
C VAL A 300 15.12 112.82 -87.24
N GLU A 301 16.37 113.28 -87.34
CA GLU A 301 17.50 112.81 -86.53
C GLU A 301 17.21 112.90 -85.02
N ARG A 302 16.57 113.98 -84.55
CA ARG A 302 16.13 114.12 -83.14
C ARG A 302 15.12 113.05 -82.75
N THR A 303 14.14 112.74 -83.61
CA THR A 303 13.15 111.68 -83.32
C THR A 303 13.75 110.28 -83.35
N GLU A 304 14.68 110.00 -84.27
CA GLU A 304 15.42 108.74 -84.31
C GLU A 304 16.31 108.57 -83.08
N LEU A 305 17.06 109.61 -82.69
CA LEU A 305 17.87 109.62 -81.48
C LEU A 305 17.01 109.45 -80.20
N ALA A 306 15.81 110.02 -80.16
CA ALA A 306 14.87 109.81 -79.06
C ALA A 306 14.37 108.35 -79.01
N SER A 307 13.99 107.76 -80.15
CA SER A 307 13.58 106.35 -80.23
C SER A 307 14.71 105.41 -79.80
N LEU A 308 15.95 105.68 -80.23
CA LEU A 308 17.13 104.92 -79.81
C LEU A 308 17.45 105.10 -78.31
N GLN A 309 17.16 106.25 -77.72
CA GLN A 309 17.27 106.45 -76.27
C GLN A 309 16.22 105.65 -75.49
N ASP A 310 14.97 105.61 -75.96
CA ASP A 310 13.91 104.76 -75.39
C ASP A 310 14.21 103.27 -75.52
N GLU A 311 14.80 102.83 -76.64
CA GLU A 311 15.27 101.45 -76.81
C GLU A 311 16.45 101.13 -75.89
N MET A 312 17.45 102.02 -75.79
CA MET A 312 18.53 101.87 -74.80
C MET A 312 17.99 101.80 -73.36
N ALA A 313 16.93 102.56 -73.03
CA ALA A 313 16.29 102.51 -71.73
C ALA A 313 15.58 101.16 -71.48
N LYS A 314 14.86 100.61 -72.47
CA LYS A 314 14.24 99.28 -72.41
C LYS A 314 15.29 98.18 -72.23
N TRP A 315 16.30 98.12 -73.10
CA TRP A 315 17.38 97.13 -73.01
C TRP A 315 18.15 97.21 -71.69
N LYS A 316 18.37 98.43 -71.16
CA LYS A 316 18.98 98.63 -69.84
C LYS A 316 18.10 98.14 -68.70
N HIS A 317 16.78 98.35 -68.78
CA HIS A 317 15.83 97.79 -67.80
C HIS A 317 15.85 96.26 -67.83
N GLU A 318 15.72 95.65 -69.02
CA GLU A 318 15.76 94.20 -69.20
C GLU A 318 17.07 93.60 -68.70
N ALA A 319 18.23 94.20 -69.00
CA ALA A 319 19.52 93.78 -68.46
C ALA A 319 19.57 93.81 -66.93
N THR A 320 18.96 94.81 -66.27
CA THR A 320 18.87 94.83 -64.80
C THR A 320 17.91 93.77 -64.25
N MET A 321 16.81 93.46 -64.95
CA MET A 321 15.88 92.41 -64.54
C MET A 321 16.48 91.01 -64.73
N LEU A 322 17.18 90.75 -65.84
CA LEU A 322 17.95 89.52 -66.04
C LEU A 322 19.05 89.35 -64.99
N THR A 323 19.70 90.44 -64.57
CA THR A 323 20.69 90.42 -63.48
C THR A 323 20.05 90.06 -62.14
N LYS A 324 18.88 90.63 -61.80
CA LYS A 324 18.11 90.28 -60.60
C LYS A 324 17.66 88.82 -60.60
N ASN A 325 17.11 88.33 -61.72
CA ASN A 325 16.68 86.95 -61.87
C ASN A 325 17.87 85.98 -61.73
N LYS A 326 19.04 86.34 -62.30
CA LYS A 326 20.28 85.58 -62.10
C LYS A 326 20.71 85.53 -60.63
N THR A 327 20.57 86.61 -59.86
CA THR A 327 20.89 86.59 -58.42
C THR A 327 19.90 85.72 -57.62
N LEU A 328 18.60 85.76 -57.93
CA LEU A 328 17.59 84.93 -57.27
C LEU A 328 17.82 83.43 -57.55
N LEU A 329 18.01 83.05 -58.82
CA LEU A 329 18.31 81.66 -59.21
C LEU A 329 19.63 81.13 -58.60
N LEU A 330 20.58 82.01 -58.30
CA LEU A 330 21.79 81.63 -57.57
C LEU A 330 21.53 81.45 -56.06
N GLN A 331 20.65 82.25 -55.45
CA GLN A 331 20.24 82.07 -54.05
C GLN A 331 19.45 80.77 -53.88
N GLU A 332 18.42 80.53 -54.70
CA GLU A 332 17.64 79.29 -54.74
C GLU A 332 18.54 78.05 -54.91
N ARG A 333 19.58 78.14 -55.75
CA ARG A 333 20.55 77.06 -55.95
C ARG A 333 21.38 76.75 -54.70
N GLU A 334 21.83 77.76 -53.95
CA GLU A 334 22.58 77.53 -52.71
C GLU A 334 21.65 77.06 -51.56
N GLU A 335 20.39 77.51 -51.53
CA GLU A 335 19.37 76.99 -50.62
C GLU A 335 19.05 75.52 -50.89
N LEU A 336 18.84 75.13 -52.16
CA LEU A 336 18.61 73.74 -52.55
C LEU A 336 19.83 72.85 -52.24
N LYS A 337 21.05 73.34 -52.44
CA LYS A 337 22.28 72.64 -51.99
C LYS A 337 22.29 72.42 -50.47
N ALA A 338 21.92 73.43 -49.68
CA ALA A 338 21.87 73.32 -48.22
C ALA A 338 20.78 72.33 -47.76
N GLN A 339 19.63 72.30 -48.44
CA GLN A 339 18.57 71.31 -48.21
C GLN A 339 19.04 69.88 -48.55
N VAL A 340 19.71 69.69 -49.69
CA VAL A 340 20.29 68.38 -50.09
C VAL A 340 21.34 67.92 -49.07
N ALA A 341 22.26 68.80 -48.65
CA ALA A 341 23.25 68.47 -47.62
C ALA A 341 22.59 68.10 -46.28
N SER A 342 21.52 68.80 -45.87
CA SER A 342 20.74 68.44 -44.68
C SER A 342 20.05 67.08 -44.82
N ALA A 343 19.55 66.74 -46.02
CA ALA A 343 18.96 65.43 -46.30
C ALA A 343 20.01 64.31 -46.27
N ASP A 344 21.18 64.52 -46.86
CA ASP A 344 22.29 63.55 -46.83
C ASP A 344 22.77 63.25 -45.42
N GLU A 345 22.93 64.25 -44.55
CA GLU A 345 23.28 64.02 -43.13
C GLU A 345 22.18 63.25 -42.37
N LYS A 346 20.89 63.54 -42.64
CA LYS A 346 19.77 62.75 -42.09
C LYS A 346 19.81 61.29 -42.58
N ILE A 347 20.13 61.07 -43.86
CA ILE A 347 20.27 59.73 -44.45
C ILE A 347 21.47 58.98 -43.84
N LYS A 348 22.61 59.65 -43.61
CA LYS A 348 23.77 59.07 -42.90
C LYS A 348 23.41 58.69 -41.47
N GLY A 349 22.76 59.59 -40.72
CA GLY A 349 22.29 59.34 -39.36
C GLY A 349 21.34 58.13 -39.28
N GLY A 350 20.35 58.07 -40.18
CA GLY A 350 19.42 56.93 -40.28
C GLY A 350 20.12 55.61 -40.62
N LYS A 351 21.11 55.62 -41.53
CA LYS A 351 21.93 54.44 -41.85
C LYS A 351 22.76 53.97 -40.65
N MET A 352 23.35 54.89 -39.88
CA MET A 352 24.09 54.55 -38.65
C MET A 352 23.16 53.96 -37.57
N GLN A 353 21.95 54.52 -37.40
CA GLN A 353 20.95 53.98 -36.47
C GLN A 353 20.48 52.57 -36.89
N LEU A 354 20.18 52.35 -38.17
CA LEU A 354 19.87 51.01 -38.69
C LEU A 354 21.00 50.00 -38.46
N HIS A 355 22.26 50.39 -38.70
CA HIS A 355 23.40 49.51 -38.44
C HIS A 355 23.57 49.19 -36.94
N ALA A 356 23.32 50.16 -36.05
CA ALA A 356 23.36 49.93 -34.60
C ALA A 356 22.23 49.01 -34.11
N LEU A 357 21.03 49.14 -34.71
CA LEU A 357 19.90 48.25 -34.44
C LEU A 357 20.14 46.83 -34.98
N GLN A 358 20.73 46.68 -36.17
CA GLN A 358 21.10 45.39 -36.74
C GLN A 358 22.09 44.64 -35.84
N LEU A 359 23.20 45.28 -35.44
CA LEU A 359 24.17 44.68 -34.51
C LEU A 359 23.54 44.25 -33.18
N ARG A 360 22.57 45.03 -32.67
CA ARG A 360 21.84 44.68 -31.43
C ARG A 360 20.89 43.51 -31.63
N LEU A 361 20.27 43.39 -32.79
CA LEU A 361 19.42 42.24 -33.17
C LEU A 361 20.27 40.98 -33.34
N ASP A 362 21.39 41.07 -34.06
CA ASP A 362 22.32 39.95 -34.29
C ASP A 362 22.85 39.40 -32.96
N GLU A 363 23.20 40.28 -32.01
CA GLU A 363 23.62 39.89 -30.66
C GLU A 363 22.49 39.27 -29.83
N GLN A 364 21.25 39.73 -29.98
CA GLN A 364 20.09 39.10 -29.34
C GLN A 364 19.77 37.71 -29.92
N VAL A 365 19.88 37.53 -31.24
CA VAL A 365 19.76 36.22 -31.90
C VAL A 365 20.86 35.28 -31.39
N ARG A 366 22.12 35.73 -31.38
CA ARG A 366 23.27 34.96 -30.86
C ARG A 366 23.10 34.58 -29.38
N GLY A 367 22.52 35.46 -28.57
CA GLY A 367 22.16 35.18 -27.18
C GLY A 367 21.02 34.17 -27.04
N ALA A 368 20.00 34.24 -27.90
CA ALA A 368 18.89 33.29 -27.94
C ALA A 368 19.34 31.89 -28.38
N ASP A 369 20.21 31.78 -29.39
CA ASP A 369 20.80 30.51 -29.84
C ASP A 369 21.67 29.88 -28.73
N ALA A 370 22.45 30.68 -28.01
CA ALA A 370 23.23 30.22 -26.85
C ALA A 370 22.32 29.70 -25.72
N ALA A 371 21.20 30.37 -25.44
CA ALA A 371 20.20 29.92 -24.48
C ALA A 371 19.48 28.64 -24.94
N ALA A 372 19.12 28.54 -26.23
CA ALA A 372 18.54 27.33 -26.80
C ALA A 372 19.50 26.13 -26.69
N ALA A 373 20.79 26.34 -26.90
CA ALA A 373 21.83 25.32 -26.72
C ALA A 373 21.98 24.87 -25.25
N THR A 374 21.98 25.79 -24.27
CA THR A 374 22.06 25.41 -22.85
C THR A 374 20.79 24.71 -22.37
N HIS A 375 19.60 25.16 -22.78
CA HIS A 375 18.33 24.48 -22.50
C HIS A 375 18.27 23.07 -23.11
N LYS A 376 18.75 22.90 -24.35
CA LYS A 376 18.86 21.57 -24.98
C LYS A 376 19.78 20.65 -24.18
N ASN A 377 20.98 21.13 -23.83
CA ASN A 377 21.95 20.32 -23.07
C ASN A 377 21.42 19.92 -21.69
N ALA A 378 20.70 20.83 -21.00
CA ALA A 378 20.03 20.52 -19.73
C ALA A 378 18.92 19.47 -19.89
N LEU A 379 18.11 19.58 -20.95
CA LEU A 379 17.05 18.62 -21.26
C LEU A 379 17.61 17.23 -21.60
N ASP A 380 18.70 17.17 -22.37
CA ASP A 380 19.37 15.90 -22.71
C ASP A 380 20.10 15.28 -21.50
N ALA A 381 20.59 16.09 -20.55
CA ALA A 381 21.09 15.60 -19.26
C ALA A 381 19.97 15.00 -18.39
N VAL A 382 18.80 15.65 -18.29
CA VAL A 382 17.63 15.11 -17.56
C VAL A 382 17.16 13.78 -18.18
N LYS A 383 17.18 13.66 -19.51
CA LYS A 383 16.90 12.37 -20.19
C LYS A 383 17.90 11.27 -19.79
N MET A 384 19.18 11.59 -19.63
CA MET A 384 20.17 10.59 -19.16
C MET A 384 19.88 10.14 -17.72
N GLU A 385 19.58 11.06 -16.79
CA GLU A 385 19.26 10.67 -15.41
C GLU A 385 17.96 9.85 -15.34
N TRP A 386 16.92 10.21 -16.11
CA TRP A 386 15.71 9.39 -16.22
C TRP A 386 15.98 8.01 -16.84
N ALA A 387 16.87 7.91 -17.83
CA ALA A 387 17.26 6.63 -18.40
C ALA A 387 18.02 5.75 -17.41
N LYS A 388 18.88 6.34 -16.55
CA LYS A 388 19.54 5.64 -15.44
C LYS A 388 18.52 5.14 -14.42
N GLU A 389 17.60 5.98 -13.98
CA GLU A 389 16.61 5.58 -12.96
C GLU A 389 15.66 4.49 -13.49
N VAL A 390 15.22 4.58 -14.75
CA VAL A 390 14.44 3.51 -15.39
C VAL A 390 15.24 2.21 -15.51
N ALA A 391 16.55 2.26 -15.74
CA ALA A 391 17.40 1.07 -15.72
C ALA A 391 17.60 0.50 -14.30
N HIS A 392 17.76 1.38 -13.31
CA HIS A 392 17.88 1.04 -11.90
C HIS A 392 16.61 0.36 -11.37
N LEU A 393 15.43 0.95 -11.60
CA LEU A 393 14.14 0.37 -11.24
C LEU A 393 13.87 -0.96 -11.94
N LYS A 394 14.29 -1.14 -13.20
CA LYS A 394 14.21 -2.44 -13.89
C LYS A 394 15.11 -3.49 -13.24
N SER A 395 16.34 -3.12 -12.87
CA SER A 395 17.27 -4.00 -12.16
C SER A 395 16.73 -4.38 -10.78
N TYR A 396 16.24 -3.40 -10.01
CA TYR A 396 15.63 -3.61 -8.70
C TYR A 396 14.42 -4.55 -8.78
N ASN A 397 13.49 -4.33 -9.72
CA ASN A 397 12.32 -5.19 -9.89
C ASN A 397 12.71 -6.61 -10.36
N ALA A 398 13.73 -6.78 -11.21
CA ALA A 398 14.23 -8.09 -11.59
C ALA A 398 14.81 -8.84 -10.37
N ASN A 399 15.66 -8.18 -9.58
CA ASN A 399 16.23 -8.75 -8.37
C ASN A 399 15.15 -9.11 -7.34
N ALA A 400 14.14 -8.26 -7.15
CA ALA A 400 13.01 -8.53 -6.25
C ALA A 400 12.15 -9.73 -6.72
N LEU A 401 11.94 -9.88 -8.02
CA LEU A 401 11.25 -11.04 -8.61
C LEU A 401 12.06 -12.33 -8.45
N ASP A 402 13.37 -12.31 -8.66
CA ASP A 402 14.21 -13.50 -8.46
C ASP A 402 14.37 -13.84 -6.97
N CYS A 403 14.48 -12.87 -6.05
CA CYS A 403 14.46 -13.11 -4.60
C CYS A 403 13.14 -13.76 -4.15
N THR A 404 11.99 -13.16 -4.48
CA THR A 404 10.67 -13.70 -4.08
C THR A 404 10.39 -15.07 -4.72
N LYS A 405 10.87 -15.30 -5.95
CA LYS A 405 10.85 -16.63 -6.61
C LYS A 405 11.71 -17.65 -5.86
N MET A 406 12.91 -17.28 -5.40
CA MET A 406 13.76 -18.17 -4.60
C MET A 406 13.13 -18.50 -3.24
N GLU A 407 12.53 -17.51 -2.57
CA GLU A 407 11.78 -17.72 -1.32
C GLU A 407 10.57 -18.65 -1.52
N CYS A 408 9.80 -18.45 -2.59
CA CYS A 408 8.68 -19.33 -2.94
C CYS A 408 9.14 -20.76 -3.27
N GLN A 409 10.25 -20.91 -4.00
CA GLN A 409 10.81 -22.23 -4.30
C GLN A 409 11.29 -22.94 -3.02
N HIS A 410 11.98 -22.24 -2.12
CA HIS A 410 12.41 -22.81 -0.85
C HIS A 410 11.24 -23.20 0.07
N GLN A 411 10.14 -22.42 0.07
CA GLN A 411 8.91 -22.80 0.77
C GLN A 411 8.27 -24.06 0.16
N VAL A 412 8.24 -24.20 -1.18
CA VAL A 412 7.75 -25.41 -1.85
C VAL A 412 8.62 -26.62 -1.51
N GLU A 413 9.95 -26.51 -1.58
CA GLU A 413 10.89 -27.57 -1.19
C GLU A 413 10.66 -28.02 0.27
N THR A 414 10.47 -27.07 1.19
CA THR A 414 10.21 -27.32 2.62
C THR A 414 8.88 -28.07 2.82
N LEU A 415 7.82 -27.67 2.12
CA LEU A 415 6.51 -28.33 2.17
C LEU A 415 6.55 -29.73 1.52
N GLU A 416 7.34 -29.92 0.45
CA GLU A 416 7.56 -31.24 -0.14
C GLU A 416 8.35 -32.17 0.80
N ASP A 417 9.34 -31.66 1.52
CA ASP A 417 10.07 -32.39 2.57
C ASP A 417 9.13 -32.79 3.70
N GLU A 418 8.26 -31.89 4.17
CA GLU A 418 7.28 -32.18 5.22
C GLU A 418 6.22 -33.19 4.76
N VAL A 419 5.69 -33.07 3.55
CA VAL A 419 4.78 -34.07 2.95
C VAL A 419 5.47 -35.42 2.76
N ARG A 420 6.75 -35.46 2.36
CA ARG A 420 7.53 -36.70 2.30
C ARG A 420 7.73 -37.31 3.68
N ARG A 421 7.92 -36.51 4.74
CA ARG A 421 7.96 -36.96 6.14
C ARG A 421 6.64 -37.56 6.60
N LEU A 422 5.53 -36.85 6.41
CA LEU A 422 4.19 -37.30 6.79
C LEU A 422 3.81 -38.61 6.08
N ARG A 423 4.19 -38.78 4.80
CA ARG A 423 4.02 -40.05 4.06
C ARG A 423 4.80 -41.23 4.64
N LEU A 424 5.84 -41.01 5.44
CA LEU A 424 6.59 -42.07 6.13
C LEU A 424 6.02 -42.37 7.52
N ASP A 425 5.55 -41.35 8.25
CA ASP A 425 4.97 -41.54 9.60
C ASP A 425 3.51 -42.03 9.57
N VAL A 426 2.71 -41.76 8.52
CA VAL A 426 1.33 -42.28 8.41
C VAL A 426 1.28 -43.82 8.40
N PRO A 427 2.00 -44.57 7.53
CA PRO A 427 2.00 -46.03 7.57
C PRO A 427 2.50 -46.62 8.89
N ARG A 428 3.38 -45.90 9.58
CA ARG A 428 3.88 -46.26 10.91
C ARG A 428 2.81 -46.09 11.99
N MET A 429 1.99 -45.04 11.90
CA MET A 429 0.85 -44.81 12.78
C MET A 429 -0.26 -45.84 12.51
N GLU A 430 -0.55 -46.16 11.25
CA GLU A 430 -1.46 -47.26 10.86
C GLU A 430 -0.99 -48.61 11.42
N GLN A 431 0.29 -48.93 11.32
CA GLN A 431 0.87 -50.15 11.88
C GLN A 431 0.80 -50.19 13.42
N LEU A 432 0.96 -49.04 14.10
CA LEU A 432 0.79 -48.93 15.55
C LEU A 432 -0.67 -49.08 15.99
N LEU A 433 -1.62 -48.55 15.21
CA LEU A 433 -3.06 -48.74 15.43
C LEU A 433 -3.44 -50.21 15.28
N LEU A 434 -3.02 -50.87 14.19
CA LEU A 434 -3.33 -52.28 13.94
C LEU A 434 -2.74 -53.23 15.01
N VAL A 435 -1.57 -52.88 15.58
CA VAL A 435 -1.00 -53.58 16.75
C VAL A 435 -1.80 -53.30 18.04
N ALA A 436 -2.39 -52.11 18.19
CA ALA A 436 -3.25 -51.79 19.33
C ALA A 436 -4.62 -52.47 19.24
N GLU A 437 -5.24 -52.50 18.06
CA GLU A 437 -6.51 -53.18 17.76
C GLU A 437 -6.39 -54.69 18.04
N LYS A 438 -5.36 -55.35 17.50
CA LYS A 438 -5.09 -56.76 17.79
C LYS A 438 -4.89 -57.03 19.29
N ARG A 439 -4.26 -56.11 20.02
CA ARG A 439 -4.13 -56.19 21.49
C ARG A 439 -5.46 -56.06 22.22
N VAL A 440 -6.42 -55.29 21.69
CA VAL A 440 -7.79 -55.23 22.23
C VAL A 440 -8.49 -56.56 21.99
N GLU A 441 -8.45 -57.12 20.78
CA GLU A 441 -9.02 -58.45 20.50
C GLU A 441 -8.43 -59.55 21.40
N ASP A 442 -7.11 -59.55 21.60
CA ASP A 442 -6.42 -60.52 22.47
C ASP A 442 -6.90 -60.40 23.93
N MET A 443 -7.15 -59.18 24.41
CA MET A 443 -7.70 -58.90 25.74
C MET A 443 -9.18 -59.26 25.85
N GLU A 444 -9.98 -59.03 24.80
CA GLU A 444 -11.39 -59.41 24.76
C GLU A 444 -11.59 -60.93 24.72
N ARG A 445 -10.76 -61.64 23.94
CA ARG A 445 -10.71 -63.12 23.97
C ARG A 445 -10.33 -63.64 25.36
N ALA A 446 -9.28 -63.09 25.97
CA ALA A 446 -8.88 -63.47 27.34
C ALA A 446 -9.98 -63.15 28.40
N LEU A 447 -10.73 -62.07 28.23
CA LEU A 447 -11.88 -61.72 29.08
C LEU A 447 -13.04 -62.71 28.89
N GLN A 448 -13.29 -63.16 27.66
CA GLN A 448 -14.33 -64.13 27.34
C GLN A 448 -13.97 -65.52 27.89
N ASP A 449 -12.71 -65.95 27.79
CA ASP A 449 -12.20 -67.19 28.40
C ASP A 449 -12.25 -67.14 29.93
N ALA A 450 -12.05 -65.96 30.53
CA ALA A 450 -12.24 -65.77 31.97
C ALA A 450 -13.72 -65.89 32.37
N ARG A 451 -14.64 -65.29 31.59
CA ARG A 451 -16.09 -65.42 31.81
C ARG A 451 -16.56 -66.87 31.71
N GLY A 452 -16.13 -67.61 30.69
CA GLY A 452 -16.48 -69.03 30.52
C GLY A 452 -16.01 -69.90 31.68
N ARG A 453 -14.79 -69.70 32.19
CA ARG A 453 -14.29 -70.38 33.40
C ARG A 453 -15.10 -70.01 34.65
N CYS A 454 -15.47 -68.74 34.82
CA CYS A 454 -16.34 -68.33 35.91
C CYS A 454 -17.75 -68.94 35.81
N GLN A 455 -18.26 -69.20 34.61
CA GLN A 455 -19.53 -69.92 34.41
C GLN A 455 -19.38 -71.41 34.79
N SER A 456 -18.34 -72.10 34.33
CA SER A 456 -18.04 -73.50 34.73
C SER A 456 -17.96 -73.65 36.25
N TYR A 457 -17.20 -72.77 36.94
CA TYR A 457 -17.11 -72.82 38.40
C TYR A 457 -18.45 -72.51 39.11
N MET A 458 -19.33 -71.69 38.52
CA MET A 458 -20.67 -71.44 39.07
C MET A 458 -21.60 -72.66 38.87
N GLU A 459 -21.47 -73.37 37.75
CA GLU A 459 -22.20 -74.62 37.48
C GLU A 459 -21.70 -75.75 38.40
N GLU A 460 -20.39 -75.94 38.54
CA GLU A 460 -19.77 -76.85 39.50
C GLU A 460 -20.19 -76.54 40.95
N LEU A 461 -20.29 -75.26 41.32
CA LEU A 461 -20.77 -74.82 42.63
C LEU A 461 -22.27 -75.10 42.85
N GLN A 462 -23.09 -75.11 41.79
CA GLN A 462 -24.49 -75.53 41.87
C GLN A 462 -24.60 -77.06 41.96
N GLN A 463 -23.84 -77.79 41.14
CA GLN A 463 -23.76 -79.25 41.12
C GLN A 463 -23.34 -79.82 42.49
N THR A 464 -22.31 -79.24 43.10
CA THR A 464 -21.84 -79.61 44.45
C THR A 464 -22.84 -79.22 45.53
N LYS A 465 -23.50 -78.06 45.46
CA LYS A 465 -24.60 -77.70 46.39
C LYS A 465 -25.76 -78.68 46.32
N LEU A 466 -26.16 -79.11 45.12
CA LEU A 466 -27.22 -80.13 44.92
C LEU A 466 -26.79 -81.49 45.52
N SER A 467 -25.56 -81.92 45.26
CA SER A 467 -24.98 -83.14 45.85
C SER A 467 -24.93 -83.09 47.38
N VAL A 468 -24.47 -81.98 47.97
CA VAL A 468 -24.49 -81.77 49.43
C VAL A 468 -25.92 -81.77 49.98
N HIS A 469 -26.90 -81.23 49.25
CA HIS A 469 -28.29 -81.25 49.68
C HIS A 469 -28.92 -82.66 49.63
N GLN A 470 -28.51 -83.50 48.66
CA GLN A 470 -28.87 -84.92 48.60
C GLN A 470 -28.20 -85.71 49.74
N ALA A 471 -26.90 -85.50 49.97
CA ALA A 471 -26.15 -86.12 51.07
C ALA A 471 -26.70 -85.73 52.45
N LYS A 472 -27.14 -84.48 52.63
CA LYS A 472 -27.84 -84.05 53.84
C LYS A 472 -29.23 -84.70 53.97
N SER A 473 -29.95 -84.87 52.86
CA SER A 473 -31.23 -85.60 52.88
C SER A 473 -31.07 -87.08 53.22
N SER A 474 -30.00 -87.75 52.79
CA SER A 474 -29.72 -89.13 53.17
C SER A 474 -29.20 -89.24 54.60
N HIS A 475 -28.37 -88.31 55.06
CA HIS A 475 -27.94 -88.21 56.46
C HIS A 475 -29.14 -88.06 57.41
N ASN A 476 -30.04 -87.08 57.16
CA ASN A 476 -31.29 -86.90 57.90
C ASN A 476 -32.27 -88.09 57.79
N SER A 477 -32.03 -89.05 56.89
CA SER A 477 -32.79 -90.31 56.79
C SER A 477 -32.16 -91.43 57.63
N LEU A 478 -30.82 -91.50 57.63
CA LEU A 478 -30.06 -92.41 58.49
C LEU A 478 -30.16 -92.01 59.97
N GLU A 479 -30.12 -90.72 60.27
CA GLU A 479 -30.31 -90.16 61.61
C GLU A 479 -31.68 -90.54 62.20
N ARG A 480 -32.75 -90.44 61.39
CA ARG A 480 -34.09 -90.92 61.79
C ARG A 480 -34.12 -92.43 62.04
N LYS A 481 -33.47 -93.23 61.19
CA LYS A 481 -33.34 -94.68 61.41
C LYS A 481 -32.52 -95.03 62.65
N LEU A 482 -31.53 -94.20 63.00
CA LEU A 482 -30.77 -94.35 64.25
C LEU A 482 -31.63 -94.08 65.47
N VAL A 483 -32.44 -93.00 65.45
CA VAL A 483 -33.41 -92.70 66.52
C VAL A 483 -34.49 -93.80 66.63
N GLU A 484 -34.92 -94.37 65.50
CA GLU A 484 -35.87 -95.49 65.45
C GLU A 484 -35.25 -96.78 66.02
N MET A 485 -34.03 -97.14 65.62
CA MET A 485 -33.26 -98.25 66.20
C MET A 485 -32.96 -98.06 67.70
N GLU A 486 -32.65 -96.85 68.14
CA GLU A 486 -32.46 -96.51 69.56
C GLU A 486 -33.76 -96.65 70.36
N LYS A 487 -34.91 -96.30 69.77
CA LYS A 487 -36.22 -96.49 70.38
C LYS A 487 -36.52 -97.99 70.48
N ASP A 488 -36.34 -98.75 69.41
CA ASP A 488 -36.58 -100.19 69.40
C ASP A 488 -35.61 -100.92 70.36
N GLN A 489 -34.39 -100.43 70.54
CA GLN A 489 -33.47 -100.89 71.59
C GLN A 489 -34.00 -100.59 73.00
N LYS A 490 -34.56 -99.40 73.24
CA LYS A 490 -35.16 -99.03 74.54
C LYS A 490 -36.41 -99.86 74.83
N ASP A 491 -37.26 -100.08 73.83
CA ASP A 491 -38.46 -100.93 73.92
C ASP A 491 -38.08 -102.40 74.14
N ALA A 492 -37.01 -102.89 73.50
CA ALA A 492 -36.47 -104.23 73.74
C ALA A 492 -35.83 -104.37 75.13
N VAL A 493 -35.12 -103.36 75.64
CA VAL A 493 -34.60 -103.34 77.03
C VAL A 493 -35.74 -103.32 78.04
N ALA A 494 -36.81 -102.57 77.78
CA ALA A 494 -38.02 -102.60 78.59
C ALA A 494 -38.69 -104.00 78.58
N ALA A 495 -38.78 -104.65 77.41
CA ALA A 495 -39.28 -106.02 77.30
C ALA A 495 -38.39 -107.05 78.01
N VAL A 496 -37.06 -106.88 77.99
CA VAL A 496 -36.13 -107.71 78.78
C VAL A 496 -36.35 -107.49 80.28
N GLN A 497 -36.48 -106.25 80.75
CA GLN A 497 -36.80 -105.95 82.16
C GLN A 497 -38.18 -106.50 82.57
N GLN A 498 -39.15 -106.50 81.66
CA GLN A 498 -40.47 -107.09 81.87
C GLN A 498 -40.40 -108.63 81.96
N HIS A 499 -39.62 -109.30 81.11
CA HIS A 499 -39.37 -110.74 81.26
C HIS A 499 -38.50 -111.08 82.48
N GLN A 500 -37.59 -110.19 82.90
CA GLN A 500 -36.75 -110.41 84.07
C GLN A 500 -37.57 -110.31 85.36
N THR A 501 -38.47 -109.33 85.45
CA THR A 501 -39.48 -109.26 86.53
C THR A 501 -40.52 -110.38 86.46
N GLU A 502 -40.90 -110.87 85.27
CA GLU A 502 -41.66 -112.13 85.16
C GLU A 502 -40.89 -113.35 85.69
N MET A 503 -39.58 -113.43 85.46
CA MET A 503 -38.74 -114.53 85.93
C MET A 503 -38.55 -114.47 87.45
N GLU A 504 -38.37 -113.28 88.02
CA GLU A 504 -38.38 -113.05 89.47
C GLU A 504 -39.74 -113.41 90.08
N LEU A 505 -40.86 -113.09 89.40
CA LEU A 505 -42.20 -113.56 89.77
C LEU A 505 -42.33 -115.08 89.72
N LYS A 506 -41.77 -115.75 88.70
CA LYS A 506 -41.79 -117.22 88.55
C LYS A 506 -40.90 -117.92 89.59
N GLN A 507 -39.75 -117.35 89.93
CA GLN A 507 -38.84 -117.84 90.97
C GLN A 507 -39.45 -117.66 92.37
N GLY A 508 -39.98 -116.46 92.67
CA GLY A 508 -40.73 -116.21 93.91
C GLY A 508 -42.02 -117.05 94.01
N ALA A 509 -42.65 -117.43 92.90
CA ALA A 509 -43.79 -118.36 92.89
C ALA A 509 -43.38 -119.82 93.19
N TRP A 510 -42.11 -120.19 93.00
CA TRP A 510 -41.56 -121.48 93.41
C TRP A 510 -41.29 -121.50 94.92
N GLU A 511 -40.60 -120.49 95.44
CA GLU A 511 -40.25 -120.38 96.87
C GLU A 511 -41.51 -120.20 97.75
N LYS A 512 -42.50 -119.43 97.29
CA LYS A 512 -43.81 -119.32 97.94
C LYS A 512 -44.61 -120.63 97.92
N LYS A 513 -44.42 -121.49 96.92
CA LYS A 513 -45.09 -122.81 96.86
C LYS A 513 -44.63 -123.77 97.96
N MET A 514 -43.41 -123.61 98.44
CA MET A 514 -42.83 -124.46 99.50
C MET A 514 -43.05 -123.88 100.91
N THR A 515 -43.23 -122.57 101.04
CA THR A 515 -43.41 -121.88 102.33
C THR A 515 -44.88 -121.58 102.67
N ALA A 516 -45.72 -121.22 101.69
CA ALA A 516 -47.15 -120.95 101.92
C ALA A 516 -48.02 -122.22 102.07
N ALA A 517 -47.40 -123.41 102.12
CA ALA A 517 -48.06 -124.67 102.47
C ALA A 517 -48.13 -124.92 103.99
N LEU A 518 -47.44 -124.11 104.81
CA LEU A 518 -47.37 -124.28 106.27
C LEU A 518 -47.80 -123.01 107.02
N ALA A 519 -49.12 -122.81 107.03
CA ALA A 519 -49.87 -121.89 107.90
C ALA A 519 -49.53 -120.37 107.74
N ASP A 520 -50.49 -119.52 107.34
CA ASP A 520 -51.90 -119.78 107.07
C ASP A 520 -52.49 -118.70 106.15
N LYS A 521 -53.82 -118.73 106.04
CA LYS A 521 -54.69 -117.55 105.90
C LYS A 521 -54.17 -116.31 106.66
N ASP A 522 -54.76 -115.18 106.30
CA ASP A 522 -54.91 -113.98 107.14
C ASP A 522 -53.64 -113.17 107.49
N ALA A 523 -53.66 -111.83 107.51
CA ALA A 523 -54.62 -110.88 106.94
C ALA A 523 -53.92 -109.50 106.89
N LYS A 524 -53.06 -109.29 105.89
CA LYS A 524 -52.43 -107.98 105.59
C LYS A 524 -52.61 -107.73 104.09
N ILE A 525 -53.69 -107.10 103.62
CA ILE A 525 -54.51 -106.00 104.20
C ILE A 525 -53.66 -104.76 104.51
N ALA A 526 -54.20 -103.58 104.16
CA ALA A 526 -53.62 -102.25 104.39
C ALA A 526 -52.20 -102.09 103.79
N ALA A 527 -52.05 -102.13 102.46
CA ALA A 527 -52.42 -101.08 101.50
C ALA A 527 -51.47 -99.87 101.52
N LEU A 528 -50.60 -99.80 100.52
CA LEU A 528 -49.78 -98.64 100.18
C LEU A 528 -50.61 -97.56 99.46
N HIS A 529 -50.34 -96.30 99.79
CA HIS A 529 -50.71 -95.06 99.10
C HIS A 529 -49.56 -94.05 99.38
N LYS A 530 -49.18 -93.05 98.56
CA LYS A 530 -49.41 -92.72 97.14
C LYS A 530 -48.57 -91.46 96.73
N GLU A 531 -47.68 -91.59 95.71
CA GLU A 531 -47.24 -90.66 94.61
C GLU A 531 -47.02 -89.11 94.75
N LEU A 532 -46.12 -88.50 93.89
CA LEU A 532 -46.32 -87.21 93.12
C LEU A 532 -45.24 -86.83 92.01
N ALA A 533 -45.01 -85.54 91.67
CA ALA A 533 -44.55 -84.95 90.36
C ALA A 533 -43.83 -83.55 90.51
N GLN A 534 -43.27 -82.72 89.57
CA GLN A 534 -42.74 -82.62 88.15
C GLN A 534 -42.27 -81.12 87.88
N ALA A 535 -41.65 -80.56 86.79
CA ALA A 535 -40.75 -80.97 85.67
C ALA A 535 -40.02 -79.73 84.92
N PRO A 536 -39.96 -79.43 83.57
CA PRO A 536 -38.75 -78.82 82.88
C PRO A 536 -38.91 -77.63 81.82
N LYS A 537 -37.80 -77.15 81.16
CA LYS A 537 -37.60 -76.67 79.71
C LYS A 537 -37.04 -75.22 79.28
N GLU A 538 -36.08 -75.18 78.30
CA GLU A 538 -35.92 -74.43 76.95
C GLU A 538 -35.74 -72.84 76.77
N VAL A 539 -35.23 -72.10 75.69
CA VAL A 539 -34.49 -72.25 74.36
C VAL A 539 -34.03 -70.94 73.53
N ILE A 540 -32.76 -70.83 72.98
CA ILE A 540 -32.17 -70.35 71.63
C ILE A 540 -32.19 -68.87 70.94
N LYS A 541 -31.07 -68.42 70.22
CA LYS A 541 -30.87 -67.62 68.88
C LYS A 541 -30.32 -66.11 68.64
N GLU A 542 -29.44 -65.93 67.59
CA GLU A 542 -29.20 -64.92 66.42
C GLU A 542 -29.38 -63.32 66.40
N VAL A 543 -28.87 -62.39 65.50
CA VAL A 543 -27.65 -62.17 64.57
C VAL A 543 -27.53 -60.79 63.74
N ILE A 544 -26.29 -60.23 63.47
CA ILE A 544 -25.62 -59.29 62.43
C ILE A 544 -26.29 -58.07 61.63
N LYS A 545 -25.63 -56.85 61.51
CA LYS A 545 -25.35 -55.99 60.26
C LYS A 545 -24.65 -54.58 60.45
N SER A 546 -24.27 -53.83 59.36
CA SER A 546 -23.31 -52.66 59.37
C SER A 546 -23.32 -51.55 58.23
N ILE A 547 -22.82 -50.32 58.56
CA ILE A 547 -22.08 -49.22 57.82
C ILE A 547 -22.66 -48.41 56.58
N PRO A 548 -22.47 -47.05 56.52
CA PRO A 548 -22.54 -46.15 55.33
C PRO A 548 -21.26 -45.33 54.99
N ASN A 549 -21.11 -44.75 53.77
CA ASN A 549 -20.06 -43.76 53.33
C ASN A 549 -20.25 -43.30 51.85
N GLN A 550 -19.64 -42.26 51.21
CA GLN A 550 -18.93 -40.99 51.59
C GLN A 550 -18.82 -40.00 50.37
N THR A 551 -18.00 -38.94 50.44
CA THR A 551 -17.76 -37.83 49.43
C THR A 551 -16.30 -37.79 48.88
N PRO A 552 -15.90 -36.92 47.90
CA PRO A 552 -14.67 -37.11 47.10
C PRO A 552 -13.33 -36.62 47.73
N VAL A 553 -12.23 -36.85 47.01
CA VAL A 553 -10.83 -36.96 47.51
C VAL A 553 -9.90 -35.85 46.98
N GLU A 554 -8.92 -35.41 47.78
CA GLU A 554 -7.99 -34.31 47.47
C GLU A 554 -6.51 -34.74 47.28
N HIS A 555 -5.71 -33.84 46.71
CA HIS A 555 -4.33 -34.09 46.27
C HIS A 555 -3.28 -34.42 47.37
N LYS A 556 -3.66 -34.39 48.65
CA LYS A 556 -2.79 -34.74 49.79
C LYS A 556 -2.51 -36.24 49.90
N ASP A 557 -3.36 -37.07 49.30
CA ASP A 557 -3.38 -38.49 49.64
C ASP A 557 -2.22 -39.31 49.07
N VAL A 558 -1.47 -38.86 48.06
CA VAL A 558 -0.34 -39.65 47.50
C VAL A 558 0.86 -39.72 48.44
N ASP A 559 1.27 -38.60 49.05
CA ASP A 559 2.35 -38.60 50.03
C ASP A 559 1.90 -39.17 51.39
N ARG A 560 0.63 -38.94 51.77
CA ARG A 560 -0.02 -39.60 52.90
C ARG A 560 -0.07 -41.12 52.75
N LEU A 561 -0.37 -41.63 51.55
CA LEU A 561 -0.33 -43.07 51.22
C LEU A 561 1.10 -43.60 51.24
N THR A 562 2.08 -42.85 50.74
CA THR A 562 3.50 -43.24 50.84
C THR A 562 3.94 -43.39 52.31
N GLN A 563 3.54 -42.43 53.17
CA GLN A 563 3.81 -42.48 54.61
C GLN A 563 3.03 -43.60 55.32
N LEU A 564 1.78 -43.87 54.92
CA LEU A 564 0.97 -44.98 55.43
C LEU A 564 1.55 -46.34 55.05
N LEU A 565 2.06 -46.51 53.83
CA LEU A 565 2.71 -47.75 53.39
C LEU A 565 3.99 -48.01 54.19
N ALA A 566 4.88 -47.01 54.31
CA ALA A 566 6.10 -47.13 55.12
C ALA A 566 5.78 -47.46 56.60
N ARG A 567 4.78 -46.80 57.19
CA ARG A 567 4.29 -47.12 58.54
C ARG A 567 3.69 -48.52 58.63
N LYS A 568 3.04 -49.03 57.58
CA LYS A 568 2.49 -50.39 57.57
C LYS A 568 3.56 -51.46 57.41
N ASP A 569 4.62 -51.22 56.64
CA ASP A 569 5.80 -52.09 56.65
C ASP A 569 6.45 -52.15 58.04
N GLU A 570 6.56 -51.01 58.73
CA GLU A 570 7.09 -50.95 60.10
C GLU A 570 6.19 -51.68 61.12
N GLU A 571 4.87 -51.49 61.05
CA GLU A 571 3.88 -52.24 61.85
C GLU A 571 3.91 -53.76 61.54
N ILE A 572 4.12 -54.17 60.28
CA ILE A 572 4.29 -55.58 59.89
C ILE A 572 5.63 -56.14 60.41
N HIS A 573 6.71 -55.38 60.37
CA HIS A 573 8.01 -55.80 60.89
C HIS A 573 7.98 -55.99 62.42
N LEU A 574 7.28 -55.09 63.13
CA LEU A 574 7.02 -55.24 64.57
C LEU A 574 6.17 -56.49 64.88
N LEU A 575 5.16 -56.80 64.06
CA LEU A 575 4.40 -58.05 64.19
C LEU A 575 5.29 -59.28 63.97
N GLN A 576 6.16 -59.28 62.97
CA GLN A 576 7.14 -60.36 62.74
C GLN A 576 8.07 -60.56 63.95
N LEU A 577 8.60 -59.47 64.51
CA LEU A 577 9.46 -59.50 65.69
C LEU A 577 8.72 -60.00 66.93
N THR A 578 7.49 -59.55 67.18
CA THR A 578 6.67 -60.00 68.31
C THR A 578 6.30 -61.48 68.18
N VAL A 579 5.86 -61.93 67.01
CA VAL A 579 5.52 -63.34 66.75
C VAL A 579 6.75 -64.25 66.92
N HIS A 580 7.91 -63.84 66.40
CA HIS A 580 9.16 -64.57 66.59
C HIS A 580 9.59 -64.60 68.06
N ARG A 581 9.48 -63.47 68.77
CA ARG A 581 9.81 -63.36 70.20
C ARG A 581 8.89 -64.21 71.07
N GLU A 582 7.58 -64.11 70.92
CA GLU A 582 6.64 -64.96 71.64
C GLU A 582 6.88 -66.44 71.33
N CYS A 583 7.24 -66.78 70.09
CA CYS A 583 7.59 -68.15 69.75
C CYS A 583 8.83 -68.62 70.52
N MET A 584 9.90 -67.83 70.57
CA MET A 584 11.12 -68.13 71.33
C MET A 584 10.89 -68.16 72.86
N GLU A 585 10.03 -67.29 73.39
CA GLU A 585 9.71 -67.25 74.83
C GLU A 585 8.83 -68.44 75.25
N ARG A 586 7.83 -68.83 74.44
CA ARG A 586 7.05 -70.07 74.66
C ARG A 586 7.91 -71.32 74.46
N THR A 587 8.81 -71.32 73.49
CA THR A 587 9.81 -72.39 73.28
C THR A 587 10.65 -72.55 74.55
N SER A 588 11.23 -71.46 75.05
CA SER A 588 12.01 -71.46 76.30
C SER A 588 11.19 -71.86 77.53
N MET A 589 9.91 -71.50 77.59
CA MET A 589 9.01 -71.89 78.68
C MET A 589 8.71 -73.39 78.65
N LEU A 590 8.43 -73.96 77.47
CA LEU A 590 8.21 -75.39 77.32
C LEU A 590 9.50 -76.20 77.56
N GLU A 591 10.66 -75.69 77.16
CA GLU A 591 11.97 -76.25 77.50
C GLU A 591 12.19 -76.30 79.03
N LYS A 592 11.83 -75.21 79.73
CA LYS A 592 11.86 -75.12 81.20
C LYS A 592 10.85 -76.07 81.86
N MET A 593 9.66 -76.25 81.30
CA MET A 593 8.65 -77.18 81.83
C MET A 593 9.00 -78.66 81.61
N ARG A 594 9.67 -79.01 80.50
CA ARG A 594 10.25 -80.34 80.27
C ARG A 594 11.40 -80.62 81.22
N SER A 595 12.38 -79.71 81.30
CA SER A 595 13.53 -79.86 82.22
C SER A 595 13.14 -79.83 83.71
N ALA A 596 12.00 -79.21 84.06
CA ALA A 596 11.38 -79.31 85.39
C ALA A 596 10.48 -80.57 85.59
N LYS A 597 10.35 -81.45 84.59
CA LYS A 597 9.49 -82.65 84.59
C LYS A 597 8.00 -82.40 84.87
N ILE A 598 7.50 -81.23 84.49
CA ILE A 598 6.09 -80.84 84.63
C ILE A 598 5.26 -81.36 83.45
N LEU A 599 5.89 -81.52 82.28
CA LEU A 599 5.29 -82.17 81.10
C LEU A 599 5.90 -83.57 80.92
N PRO A 600 5.13 -84.58 80.48
CA PRO A 600 5.67 -85.91 80.19
C PRO A 600 6.70 -85.88 79.04
N ASP A 601 7.79 -86.62 79.19
CA ASP A 601 8.72 -86.88 78.10
C ASP A 601 8.03 -87.75 77.04
N MET A 602 7.81 -87.20 75.84
CA MET A 602 7.29 -87.97 74.70
C MET A 602 8.36 -88.88 74.10
N ILE A 603 8.65 -89.97 74.78
CA ILE A 603 9.42 -91.10 74.24
C ILE A 603 8.46 -91.98 73.41
N THR A 604 8.58 -91.92 72.09
CA THR A 604 7.91 -92.86 71.19
C THR A 604 8.73 -94.14 71.07
N GLU A 605 8.39 -95.16 71.87
CA GLU A 605 9.04 -96.48 71.84
C GLU A 605 8.32 -97.47 70.91
N ASN A 606 9.02 -97.86 69.84
CA ASN A 606 8.90 -99.12 69.08
C ASN A 606 10.04 -99.11 68.05
N ARG A 607 10.83 -100.17 67.85
CA ARG A 607 10.81 -101.54 68.39
C ARG A 607 12.23 -102.12 68.31
N MET A 608 12.61 -103.01 69.23
CA MET A 608 13.96 -103.62 69.27
C MET A 608 14.16 -104.63 68.12
N GLU A 609 15.38 -104.69 67.58
CA GLU A 609 16.04 -105.99 67.31
C GLU A 609 17.57 -105.86 67.28
N GLN A 610 18.22 -106.99 67.58
CA GLN A 610 19.61 -107.25 67.97
C GLN A 610 20.63 -107.00 66.83
N SER A 611 21.97 -106.95 66.97
CA SER A 611 22.92 -107.28 68.06
C SER A 611 24.29 -106.57 67.81
N PRO A 612 25.30 -106.63 68.72
CA PRO A 612 26.53 -105.84 68.61
C PRO A 612 27.74 -106.58 68.00
N ASN A 613 28.66 -105.86 67.33
CA ASN A 613 30.09 -105.93 67.67
C ASN A 613 30.99 -104.81 67.09
N ASN A 614 32.16 -104.73 67.71
CA ASN A 614 33.27 -103.76 67.61
C ASN A 614 33.92 -103.49 66.24
N HIS A 615 34.74 -102.43 66.29
CA HIS A 615 36.03 -102.17 65.62
C HIS A 615 36.14 -101.20 64.43
N ASP A 616 37.19 -100.40 64.58
CA ASP A 616 37.96 -99.57 63.65
C ASP A 616 38.45 -100.42 62.44
N GLU A 617 38.72 -99.89 61.25
CA GLU A 617 39.86 -99.04 60.91
C GLU A 617 39.75 -98.40 59.50
N HIS A 618 40.57 -97.36 59.27
CA HIS A 618 41.26 -96.94 58.02
C HIS A 618 40.60 -96.99 56.61
N GLU A 619 40.46 -95.78 56.04
CA GLU A 619 41.01 -95.29 54.75
C GLU A 619 40.62 -95.84 53.35
N ALA A 620 40.87 -94.95 52.36
CA ALA A 620 41.21 -95.19 50.95
C ALA A 620 40.10 -95.40 49.87
N ASP A 621 39.91 -94.33 49.09
CA ASP A 621 39.83 -94.26 47.61
C ASP A 621 38.77 -95.01 46.77
N SER A 622 37.96 -94.17 46.11
CA SER A 622 37.62 -94.24 44.67
C SER A 622 36.57 -95.28 44.18
N SER A 623 35.71 -95.01 43.19
CA SER A 623 35.27 -93.73 42.57
C SER A 623 33.98 -93.94 41.72
N ALA A 624 33.48 -92.85 41.12
CA ALA A 624 32.54 -92.76 39.99
C ALA A 624 31.00 -92.62 40.25
N THR A 625 30.51 -91.39 39.96
CA THR A 625 29.25 -91.05 39.24
C THR A 625 27.88 -91.41 39.85
N HIS A 626 26.84 -90.56 39.88
CA HIS A 626 26.61 -89.11 39.63
C HIS A 626 25.62 -88.64 40.75
N GLY A 627 25.47 -87.38 41.18
CA GLY A 627 25.60 -86.06 40.54
C GLY A 627 24.19 -85.40 40.47
N GLY A 628 23.98 -84.10 40.68
CA GLY A 628 24.85 -83.00 41.13
C GLY A 628 24.04 -81.70 41.24
N GLY A 629 24.28 -80.89 42.28
CA GLY A 629 23.52 -79.65 42.53
C GLY A 629 24.09 -78.41 41.81
N LEU A 630 23.24 -77.41 41.53
CA LEU A 630 23.64 -76.12 40.96
C LEU A 630 22.96 -74.94 41.70
N ALA A 631 23.75 -73.93 42.05
CA ALA A 631 23.33 -72.75 42.79
C ALA A 631 23.60 -71.43 42.02
N SER A 632 22.91 -70.36 42.45
CA SER A 632 23.09 -68.94 42.07
C SER A 632 23.42 -68.60 40.61
N PHE A 633 22.41 -68.20 39.83
CA PHE A 633 22.59 -67.69 38.46
C PHE A 633 22.79 -66.17 38.36
N TYR A 634 22.52 -65.40 39.42
CA TYR A 634 22.46 -63.92 39.36
C TYR A 634 23.73 -63.17 39.81
N GLU A 635 24.80 -63.88 40.14
CA GLU A 635 26.09 -63.30 40.59
C GLU A 635 26.90 -62.59 39.46
N LYS A 636 26.52 -62.74 38.18
CA LYS A 636 27.44 -62.52 37.04
C LYS A 636 27.08 -61.40 36.02
N LEU A 637 26.17 -60.47 36.33
CA LEU A 637 25.83 -59.35 35.42
C LEU A 637 26.01 -57.92 35.99
N ARG A 638 27.04 -57.68 36.81
CA ARG A 638 27.32 -56.33 37.38
C ARG A 638 28.72 -55.78 37.08
N LYS A 639 29.05 -55.55 35.80
CA LYS A 639 30.24 -54.75 35.38
C LYS A 639 30.17 -54.27 33.91
N LYS A 640 29.64 -53.05 33.69
CA LYS A 640 29.93 -52.20 32.50
C LYS A 640 29.56 -50.74 32.81
N LYS A 641 30.55 -49.85 32.93
CA LYS A 641 30.39 -48.38 32.92
C LYS A 641 30.94 -47.85 31.60
N PRO A 642 30.22 -46.99 30.85
CA PRO A 642 30.85 -46.07 29.91
C PRO A 642 31.40 -44.84 30.67
N LYS A 643 32.60 -44.38 30.30
CA LYS A 643 33.02 -42.99 30.54
C LYS A 643 32.54 -42.11 29.37
N PRO A 644 32.26 -40.81 29.57
CA PRO A 644 31.94 -39.92 28.47
C PRO A 644 33.13 -39.77 27.52
N LYS A 645 32.87 -39.64 26.21
CA LYS A 645 33.83 -39.12 25.25
C LYS A 645 33.67 -37.61 25.16
N THR A 646 34.73 -36.88 25.45
CA THR A 646 34.95 -35.54 24.87
C THR A 646 35.60 -35.71 23.49
N LYS A 647 35.19 -34.87 22.52
CA LYS A 647 36.08 -34.05 21.68
C LYS A 647 35.36 -33.52 20.43
N SER A 648 35.67 -32.25 20.15
CA SER A 648 35.69 -31.56 18.86
C SER A 648 34.37 -31.42 18.10
#